data_AF-Q67ER6-F1
#
_entry.id   AF-Q67ER6-F1
#
_cell.length_a   1.000
_cell.length_b   1.000
_cell.length_c   1.000
_cell.angle_alpha   90.00
_cell.angle_beta   90.00
_cell.angle_gamma   90.00
#
_symmetry.space_group_name_H-M   'P 1'
#
loop_
_entity.id
_entity.type
_entity.pdbx_description
1 polymer ?
#
loop_
_entity_poly.entity_id
_entity_poly.type
_entity_poly.pdbx_seq_one_letter_code
_entity_poly.pdbx_strand_id
1 'polypeptide(L)'
;MGCGGSKSSDTDNRGKGKKGGAPLPFKQIVGKLPNYPNLDEHNNWMAKCLTAEIYEKYQKVTTKSGYTLDNAIQTGVDNPGHPFIYTVGCVAGDEDSYTVFSDLFDPIIEGRHSGFAANAKHRTCLDASLIVGGDNLDSNYVLSSRVRTGRNIRGYSLPPHNNRAERRDVEEILLNALNNLDGPFKGTYYALKDMTEEQQQKLIDDHFLFDKPVSPLLLASNMARDWPDARGIWHNNEKNFLVWVNEEDHSRVISMEKGGNMKAVFERFCTGLAKIEETVKKNGQAFMWNEHLGFIHTCPSNLGTGLRAGVHLKIPMMSKHEKFEEILKTMRLQKRGTGGVDTQSTDGTFDISNLDRLGMSEVEQVQLVIDGVSTLVEMEKRLEKGEEINDLMPTGLFRPCGDMPDLTYHNNWMAKCLTPEIYNKLCKTKTPSGYTLDAAIQTGVDNPGHPFIMTVGCVAGDEESYEVFAGMFDPVIEKRHNGYPKDMKHNTDLNPDNLKGGDDLDEKYVLSSRVRTGRSIRGYCLPPHCTRGERKAVETCVTEALNSLDGEYKGKYYPLGDMTNEEQEQLINDHFLFDKPVSPLLLSSGMARDWPSGRGIWHNDAKNFLVWINEEDHTRVISMEKGGNMKAVFSRFCNGLKQVEDSIKSQGKEFMWNEHLGFVLTCPSNLGTGLRAGVHVKLPKLSTDKRFSGILKALRLQKRGTGGVDTAATGGTFDISNMDRLGTSEVQQVQTVVDGVKLLVEMEKKLEKKQKIDDLLPEGFKDEAEDEEKAVVTHPRAEVKASNFPDFSKHNNWMAKCLTEDIYNKLKDLKTKSGCTLDACIQTGVDNPGHPFIYTVGLTAGDEECYELFGDLFDSVIENRHNGFTKDKKHTTDLDASKLKGGDDLDPDFVLSSRVRTGRSIRPYPLPPHCNREERRAVEKVCTKALEGLSGPLKGKYYPLGGMTEAEQEQLINDHFLFDKPVSPLLTSAGMARDWPDGRGIFHNNDKNFLVWINEEDHTRVISMEKGGNMKAVFERFCDGLKKVETLIRKQNHDFMWNEHLGYILTCPSNLGTGLRAGVHVKLPKMSTHEKFDSILESLRLQKRGTGGVDTASTDGTFDISNLDRLGFSEVELVQQVIDGVKLLVDMEKRLMKDEAIDDLIPGSGGEQKPAEEQQQEEQAAE
;
A
#
# COMPACT_ATOMS: atom_id res chain seq x y z
N MET A 1 -63.48 11.21 7.23
CA MET A 1 -62.91 11.18 5.85
C MET A 1 -61.60 11.96 5.90
N GLY A 2 -60.39 11.46 5.69
CA GLY A 2 -59.83 10.12 5.46
C GLY A 2 -58.30 10.19 5.61
N CYS A 3 -57.70 9.08 6.09
CA CYS A 3 -56.33 8.53 5.90
C CYS A 3 -55.10 9.44 6.13
N GLY A 4 -54.08 9.18 6.99
CA GLY A 4 -53.45 7.95 7.52
C GLY A 4 -52.00 7.87 6.97
N GLY A 5 -50.88 7.65 7.66
CA GLY A 5 -50.53 7.34 9.06
C GLY A 5 -49.05 7.74 9.35
N SER A 6 -48.77 8.19 10.58
CA SER A 6 -47.98 7.51 11.64
C SER A 6 -46.46 7.78 11.63
N LYS A 7 -46.07 8.80 12.41
CA LYS A 7 -44.75 8.95 13.04
C LYS A 7 -44.69 8.05 14.27
N SER A 8 -43.65 7.24 14.43
CA SER A 8 -43.29 6.61 15.71
C SER A 8 -41.92 7.09 16.15
N SER A 9 -41.90 7.84 17.24
CA SER A 9 -40.76 8.12 18.08
C SER A 9 -40.41 6.89 18.91
N ASP A 10 -39.16 6.43 18.86
CA ASP A 10 -38.58 5.63 19.94
C ASP A 10 -37.14 6.07 20.19
N THR A 11 -36.94 6.57 21.40
CA THR A 11 -35.66 6.90 22.02
C THR A 11 -35.00 5.61 22.47
N ASP A 12 -33.90 5.22 21.82
CA ASP A 12 -33.11 4.06 22.22
C ASP A 12 -31.80 4.51 22.89
N ASN A 13 -31.79 4.40 24.22
CA ASN A 13 -30.67 4.70 25.10
C ASN A 13 -29.88 3.39 25.33
N ARG A 14 -29.02 3.00 24.38
CA ARG A 14 -28.14 1.83 24.53
C ARG A 14 -26.80 2.20 25.16
N GLY A 15 -26.60 1.66 26.36
CA GLY A 15 -25.37 1.70 27.14
C GLY A 15 -24.17 1.14 26.40
N LYS A 16 -23.02 1.78 26.67
CA LYS A 16 -21.70 1.52 26.11
C LYS A 16 -21.17 0.13 26.55
N GLY A 17 -21.24 -0.86 25.67
CA GLY A 17 -20.41 -2.07 25.71
C GLY A 17 -19.27 -1.94 24.69
N LYS A 18 -18.01 -2.04 25.14
CA LYS A 18 -16.80 -1.85 24.32
C LYS A 18 -16.68 -2.95 23.25
N LYS A 19 -16.81 -2.56 21.98
CA LYS A 19 -16.46 -3.35 20.79
C LYS A 19 -14.95 -3.51 20.69
N GLY A 20 -14.50 -4.65 20.15
CA GLY A 20 -13.14 -4.79 19.59
C GLY A 20 -12.85 -3.60 18.69
N GLY A 21 -11.66 -3.02 18.86
CA GLY A 21 -11.33 -1.72 18.28
C GLY A 21 -11.54 -1.72 16.76
N ALA A 22 -12.51 -0.93 16.30
CA ALA A 22 -12.50 -0.49 14.92
C ALA A 22 -11.13 0.16 14.61
N PRO A 23 -10.63 0.09 13.37
CA PRO A 23 -9.48 0.89 12.96
C PRO A 23 -9.68 2.31 13.47
N LEU A 24 -8.68 2.87 14.16
CA LEU A 24 -8.76 4.25 14.61
C LEU A 24 -9.04 5.11 13.37
N PRO A 25 -10.09 5.96 13.38
CA PRO A 25 -10.35 6.86 12.26
C PRO A 25 -9.08 7.61 11.89
N PHE A 26 -8.81 7.87 10.59
CA PHE A 26 -7.60 8.56 10.13
C PHE A 26 -7.24 9.80 10.96
N LYS A 27 -8.26 10.59 11.34
CA LYS A 27 -8.13 11.77 12.23
C LYS A 27 -7.47 11.50 13.58
N GLN A 28 -7.58 10.28 14.12
CA GLN A 28 -6.94 9.85 15.37
C GLN A 28 -5.52 9.32 15.15
N ILE A 29 -5.22 8.78 13.97
CA ILE A 29 -3.89 8.26 13.59
C ILE A 29 -2.95 9.42 13.28
N VAL A 30 -3.38 10.37 12.46
CA VAL A 30 -2.53 11.50 12.00
C VAL A 30 -2.02 12.36 13.15
N GLY A 31 -2.73 12.42 14.28
CA GLY A 31 -2.26 13.10 15.48
C GLY A 31 -1.03 12.44 16.14
N LYS A 32 -0.80 11.14 15.89
CA LYS A 32 0.35 10.37 16.39
C LYS A 32 1.39 10.09 15.31
N LEU A 33 0.94 9.91 14.07
CA LEU A 33 1.78 9.65 12.89
C LEU A 33 1.46 10.70 11.82
N PRO A 34 2.05 11.90 11.92
CA PRO A 34 1.71 13.04 11.05
C PRO A 34 2.00 12.79 9.58
N ASN A 35 2.93 11.89 9.26
CA ASN A 35 3.20 11.49 7.88
C ASN A 35 2.21 10.45 7.36
N TYR A 36 1.42 9.73 8.16
CA TYR A 36 0.54 8.66 7.66
C TYR A 36 -0.42 9.15 6.55
N PRO A 37 -0.56 8.44 5.41
CA PRO A 37 -1.43 8.84 4.31
C PRO A 37 -2.92 8.62 4.67
N ASN A 38 -3.81 9.43 4.11
CA ASN A 38 -5.23 9.14 4.19
C ASN A 38 -5.57 8.09 3.13
N LEU A 39 -6.06 6.92 3.58
CA LEU A 39 -6.36 5.77 2.73
C LEU A 39 -7.85 5.38 2.78
N ASP A 40 -8.70 6.22 3.39
CA ASP A 40 -10.12 5.88 3.65
C ASP A 40 -10.93 5.62 2.36
N GLU A 41 -10.52 6.18 1.22
CA GLU A 41 -11.18 6.05 -0.09
C GLU A 41 -10.37 5.18 -1.09
N HIS A 42 -9.30 4.53 -0.62
CA HIS A 42 -8.39 3.79 -1.49
C HIS A 42 -8.83 2.32 -1.66
N ASN A 43 -8.87 1.87 -2.92
CA ASN A 43 -9.20 0.51 -3.35
C ASN A 43 -7.99 -0.21 -3.99
N ASN A 44 -6.97 -0.52 -3.16
CA ASN A 44 -5.79 -1.27 -3.58
C ASN A 44 -5.20 -2.10 -2.42
N TRP A 45 -4.37 -3.10 -2.74
CA TRP A 45 -3.76 -3.99 -1.75
C TRP A 45 -2.89 -3.24 -0.74
N MET A 46 -2.07 -2.28 -1.19
CA MET A 46 -1.25 -1.45 -0.31
C MET A 46 -2.10 -0.76 0.75
N ALA A 47 -3.21 -0.11 0.37
CA ALA A 47 -4.09 0.58 1.31
C ALA A 47 -4.74 -0.37 2.33
N LYS A 48 -5.03 -1.61 1.94
CA LYS A 48 -5.57 -2.64 2.85
C LYS A 48 -4.53 -3.22 3.80
N CYS A 49 -3.28 -3.32 3.37
CA CYS A 49 -2.19 -3.94 4.14
C CYS A 49 -1.40 -2.94 4.98
N LEU A 50 -1.30 -1.67 4.56
CA LEU A 50 -0.57 -0.64 5.28
C LEU A 50 -1.34 -0.20 6.53
N THR A 51 -0.86 -0.60 7.70
CA THR A 51 -1.40 -0.14 8.98
C THR A 51 -0.57 0.99 9.57
N ALA A 52 -1.14 1.73 10.52
CA ALA A 52 -0.41 2.72 11.30
C ALA A 52 0.85 2.13 11.98
N GLU A 53 0.76 0.90 12.47
CA GLU A 53 1.86 0.20 13.14
C GLU A 53 2.99 -0.15 12.16
N ILE A 54 2.64 -0.64 10.96
CA ILE A 54 3.62 -0.90 9.89
C ILE A 54 4.27 0.42 9.46
N TYR A 55 3.48 1.46 9.24
CA TYR A 55 4.01 2.76 8.84
C TYR A 55 4.94 3.34 9.91
N GLU A 56 4.54 3.29 11.19
CA GLU A 56 5.37 3.76 12.31
C GLU A 56 6.73 3.05 12.37
N LYS A 57 6.72 1.72 12.14
CA LYS A 57 7.93 0.89 12.12
C LYS A 57 8.90 1.30 11.01
N TYR A 58 8.40 1.62 9.81
CA TYR A 58 9.22 1.76 8.60
C TYR A 58 9.37 3.18 8.04
N GLN A 59 8.62 4.18 8.52
CA GLN A 59 8.67 5.56 8.01
C GLN A 59 10.07 6.22 8.05
N LYS A 60 11.00 5.69 8.86
CA LYS A 60 12.40 6.15 8.95
C LYS A 60 13.42 5.13 8.45
N VAL A 61 12.94 4.02 7.87
CA VAL A 61 13.77 2.93 7.39
C VAL A 61 13.97 3.09 5.88
N THR A 62 15.21 2.87 5.44
CA THR A 62 15.57 2.87 4.02
C THR A 62 16.26 1.57 3.67
N THR A 63 16.13 1.14 2.42
CA THR A 63 16.96 0.06 1.88
C THR A 63 18.41 0.55 1.74
N LYS A 64 19.33 -0.36 1.38
CA LYS A 64 20.75 -0.01 1.16
C LYS A 64 20.95 1.00 0.03
N SER A 65 20.06 1.03 -0.96
CA SER A 65 20.12 1.99 -2.05
C SER A 65 19.58 3.37 -1.65
N GLY A 66 18.96 3.49 -0.47
CA GLY A 66 18.27 4.68 0.00
C GLY A 66 16.78 4.75 -0.36
N TYR A 67 16.19 3.66 -0.88
CA TYR A 67 14.77 3.60 -1.19
C TYR A 67 13.94 3.55 0.11
N THR A 68 12.89 4.36 0.21
CA THR A 68 12.09 4.50 1.44
C THR A 68 10.72 3.85 1.31
N LEU A 69 10.05 3.61 2.46
CA LEU A 69 8.66 3.16 2.45
C LEU A 69 7.75 4.14 1.67
N ASP A 70 7.94 5.44 1.85
CA ASP A 70 7.13 6.45 1.15
C ASP A 70 7.32 6.39 -0.36
N ASN A 71 8.55 6.10 -0.85
CA ASN A 71 8.76 5.85 -2.28
C ASN A 71 7.98 4.61 -2.76
N ALA A 72 7.99 3.53 -1.97
CA ALA A 72 7.31 2.28 -2.31
C ALA A 72 5.80 2.46 -2.46
N ILE A 73 5.17 3.26 -1.58
CA ILE A 73 3.70 3.43 -1.53
C ILE A 73 3.17 4.62 -2.33
N GLN A 74 4.04 5.55 -2.79
CA GLN A 74 3.61 6.82 -3.40
C GLN A 74 2.63 6.60 -4.55
N THR A 75 2.89 5.60 -5.41
CA THR A 75 1.99 5.28 -6.53
C THR A 75 0.58 4.92 -6.07
N GLY A 76 0.39 4.23 -4.94
CA GLY A 76 -0.93 3.90 -4.43
C GLY A 76 -1.55 5.03 -3.63
N VAL A 77 -0.75 5.86 -2.96
CA VAL A 77 -1.24 7.06 -2.27
C VAL A 77 -1.83 8.06 -3.27
N ASP A 78 -1.11 8.33 -4.36
CA ASP A 78 -1.53 9.31 -5.37
C ASP A 78 -2.62 8.78 -6.32
N ASN A 79 -2.83 7.46 -6.33
CA ASN A 79 -3.81 6.79 -7.16
C ASN A 79 -4.67 5.86 -6.29
N PRO A 80 -5.85 6.32 -5.83
CA PRO A 80 -6.68 5.56 -4.89
C PRO A 80 -7.12 4.20 -5.43
N GLY A 81 -7.07 3.99 -6.75
CA GLY A 81 -7.44 2.74 -7.38
C GLY A 81 -8.85 2.82 -7.97
N HIS A 82 -9.16 1.88 -8.86
CA HIS A 82 -10.45 1.85 -9.54
C HIS A 82 -11.47 1.07 -8.69
N PRO A 83 -12.74 1.49 -8.58
CA PRO A 83 -13.73 0.83 -7.71
C PRO A 83 -13.97 -0.65 -8.05
N PHE A 84 -13.72 -1.05 -9.30
CA PHE A 84 -13.95 -2.42 -9.77
C PHE A 84 -12.68 -3.26 -9.95
N ILE A 85 -11.49 -2.65 -9.86
CA ILE A 85 -10.20 -3.35 -10.08
C ILE A 85 -9.32 -3.15 -8.87
N TYR A 86 -8.99 -4.26 -8.21
CA TYR A 86 -8.16 -4.25 -7.02
C TYR A 86 -6.67 -4.25 -7.39
N THR A 87 -6.08 -3.05 -7.46
CA THR A 87 -4.68 -2.84 -7.88
C THR A 87 -3.69 -3.11 -6.74
N VAL A 88 -2.39 -3.14 -7.04
CA VAL A 88 -1.34 -3.40 -6.03
C VAL A 88 -1.12 -2.18 -5.12
N GLY A 89 -0.90 -0.99 -5.71
CA GLY A 89 -0.68 0.25 -4.96
C GLY A 89 0.73 0.46 -4.39
N CYS A 90 1.68 -0.41 -4.68
CA CYS A 90 3.10 -0.21 -4.34
C CYS A 90 4.05 -0.80 -5.38
N VAL A 91 5.31 -0.36 -5.34
CA VAL A 91 6.43 -0.82 -6.18
C VAL A 91 7.70 -0.98 -5.36
N ALA A 92 8.60 -1.87 -5.80
CA ALA A 92 9.93 -2.03 -5.24
C ALA A 92 10.96 -1.15 -5.97
N GLY A 93 11.86 -0.51 -5.23
CA GLY A 93 12.94 0.31 -5.78
C GLY A 93 14.25 -0.45 -5.95
N ASP A 94 14.38 -1.61 -5.30
CA ASP A 94 15.52 -2.50 -5.39
C ASP A 94 15.14 -3.91 -4.90
N GLU A 95 16.10 -4.85 -5.01
CA GLU A 95 15.92 -6.24 -4.56
C GLU A 95 15.63 -6.33 -3.05
N ASP A 96 16.29 -5.47 -2.24
CA ASP A 96 16.15 -5.45 -0.78
C ASP A 96 14.76 -4.97 -0.32
N SER A 97 14.03 -4.23 -1.15
CA SER A 97 12.70 -3.65 -0.81
C SER A 97 11.72 -4.72 -0.29
N TYR A 98 11.72 -5.90 -0.90
CA TYR A 98 10.83 -7.01 -0.52
C TYR A 98 11.18 -7.62 0.84
N THR A 99 12.43 -7.48 1.29
CA THR A 99 12.86 -7.98 2.61
C THR A 99 12.80 -6.89 3.67
N VAL A 100 13.21 -5.66 3.33
CA VAL A 100 13.23 -4.52 4.27
C VAL A 100 11.82 -4.10 4.67
N PHE A 101 10.87 -4.15 3.73
CA PHE A 101 9.47 -3.78 3.97
C PHE A 101 8.53 -5.00 3.90
N SER A 102 9.00 -6.19 4.31
CA SER A 102 8.26 -7.45 4.18
C SER A 102 6.90 -7.43 4.89
N ASP A 103 6.77 -6.78 6.05
CA ASP A 103 5.46 -6.68 6.73
C ASP A 103 4.39 -5.97 5.88
N LEU A 104 4.80 -5.16 4.89
CA LEU A 104 3.90 -4.59 3.90
C LEU A 104 3.81 -5.46 2.64
N PHE A 105 4.96 -5.88 2.08
CA PHE A 105 4.98 -6.60 0.81
C PHE A 105 4.39 -8.01 0.91
N ASP A 106 4.68 -8.77 1.96
CA ASP A 106 4.24 -10.17 2.08
C ASP A 106 2.70 -10.29 2.12
N PRO A 107 1.95 -9.49 2.92
CA PRO A 107 0.49 -9.52 2.86
C PRO A 107 -0.09 -9.09 1.50
N ILE A 108 0.59 -8.17 0.81
CA ILE A 108 0.20 -7.75 -0.55
C ILE A 108 0.43 -8.90 -1.54
N ILE A 109 1.57 -9.58 -1.45
CA ILE A 109 1.95 -10.71 -2.29
C ILE A 109 0.99 -11.87 -2.05
N GLU A 110 0.73 -12.22 -0.80
CA GLU A 110 -0.21 -13.27 -0.41
C GLU A 110 -1.61 -12.96 -0.96
N GLY A 111 -2.09 -11.73 -0.76
CA GLY A 111 -3.39 -11.30 -1.28
C GLY A 111 -3.48 -11.31 -2.80
N ARG A 112 -2.44 -10.80 -3.48
CA ARG A 112 -2.42 -10.68 -4.95
C ARG A 112 -2.19 -12.01 -5.66
N HIS A 113 -1.46 -12.94 -5.05
CA HIS A 113 -1.06 -14.22 -5.64
C HIS A 113 -1.72 -15.41 -4.95
N SER A 114 -3.02 -15.32 -4.71
CA SER A 114 -3.88 -16.43 -4.30
C SER A 114 -3.39 -17.19 -3.05
N GLY A 115 -2.91 -16.48 -2.03
CA GLY A 115 -2.48 -17.07 -0.77
C GLY A 115 -1.03 -17.57 -0.76
N PHE A 116 -0.16 -17.05 -1.64
CA PHE A 116 1.26 -17.38 -1.63
C PHE A 116 1.93 -16.85 -0.35
N ALA A 117 2.02 -17.72 0.66
CA ALA A 117 2.51 -17.38 1.99
C ALA A 117 3.99 -16.96 2.00
N ALA A 118 4.39 -16.13 2.97
CA ALA A 118 5.75 -15.60 3.13
C ALA A 118 6.88 -16.65 3.21
N ASN A 119 6.54 -17.91 3.54
CA ASN A 119 7.50 -19.02 3.60
C ASN A 119 7.36 -20.01 2.42
N ALA A 120 6.43 -19.76 1.50
CA ALA A 120 6.25 -20.58 0.31
C ALA A 120 7.44 -20.43 -0.63
N LYS A 121 7.75 -21.45 -1.41
CA LYS A 121 8.86 -21.41 -2.36
C LYS A 121 8.33 -21.39 -3.78
N HIS A 122 8.91 -20.54 -4.61
CA HIS A 122 8.59 -20.50 -6.02
C HIS A 122 9.44 -21.51 -6.79
N ARG A 123 8.86 -22.07 -7.86
CA ARG A 123 9.52 -23.03 -8.74
C ARG A 123 9.62 -22.42 -10.14
N THR A 124 10.78 -22.56 -10.76
CA THR A 124 11.03 -22.10 -12.15
C THR A 124 11.36 -23.31 -13.01
N CYS A 125 10.94 -23.29 -14.27
CA CYS A 125 11.23 -24.33 -15.25
C CYS A 125 11.12 -23.77 -16.66
N LEU A 126 12.25 -23.59 -17.34
CA LEU A 126 12.35 -23.10 -18.72
C LEU A 126 12.71 -24.24 -19.70
N ASP A 127 12.02 -25.38 -19.58
CA ASP A 127 12.20 -26.54 -20.46
C ASP A 127 10.96 -26.75 -21.34
N ALA A 128 11.01 -26.22 -22.56
CA ALA A 128 9.90 -26.32 -23.52
C ALA A 128 9.62 -27.76 -23.99
N SER A 129 10.53 -28.71 -23.77
CA SER A 129 10.31 -30.12 -24.14
C SER A 129 9.21 -30.79 -23.32
N LEU A 130 8.91 -30.23 -22.14
CA LEU A 130 7.86 -30.69 -21.22
C LEU A 130 6.45 -30.26 -21.66
N ILE A 131 6.32 -29.36 -22.64
CA ILE A 131 5.02 -28.94 -23.18
C ILE A 131 4.41 -30.05 -24.05
N VAL A 132 3.16 -30.39 -23.76
CA VAL A 132 2.35 -31.35 -24.50
C VAL A 132 1.30 -30.61 -25.34
N GLY A 133 1.29 -30.85 -26.65
CA GLY A 133 0.45 -30.13 -27.60
C GLY A 133 0.92 -28.69 -27.86
N GLY A 134 -0.01 -27.83 -28.28
CA GLY A 134 0.26 -26.41 -28.54
C GLY A 134 1.01 -26.13 -29.83
N ASP A 135 1.36 -27.15 -30.60
CA ASP A 135 1.95 -27.08 -31.95
C ASP A 135 0.89 -27.04 -33.06
N ASN A 136 -0.37 -27.32 -32.71
CA ASN A 136 -1.47 -27.54 -33.64
C ASN A 136 -2.79 -26.85 -33.22
N LEU A 137 -2.75 -25.78 -32.42
CA LEU A 137 -3.95 -25.02 -32.08
C LEU A 137 -4.62 -24.46 -33.35
N ASP A 138 -5.95 -24.53 -33.42
CA ASP A 138 -6.71 -24.23 -34.63
C ASP A 138 -6.53 -22.77 -35.08
N SER A 139 -5.88 -22.57 -36.23
CA SER A 139 -5.53 -21.25 -36.77
C SER A 139 -6.75 -20.43 -37.23
N ASN A 140 -7.94 -21.03 -37.32
CA ASN A 140 -9.17 -20.28 -37.60
C ASN A 140 -9.62 -19.46 -36.39
N TYR A 141 -9.25 -19.90 -35.18
CA TYR A 141 -9.63 -19.26 -33.92
C TYR A 141 -8.41 -18.60 -33.24
N VAL A 142 -7.23 -19.22 -33.31
CA VAL A 142 -6.00 -18.71 -32.69
C VAL A 142 -5.18 -17.91 -33.71
N LEU A 143 -5.22 -16.58 -33.58
CA LEU A 143 -4.65 -15.64 -34.54
C LEU A 143 -3.16 -15.40 -34.34
N SER A 144 -2.68 -15.43 -33.09
CA SER A 144 -1.28 -15.25 -32.74
C SER A 144 -1.00 -15.77 -31.34
N SER A 145 0.24 -16.20 -31.11
CA SER A 145 0.73 -16.70 -29.82
C SER A 145 1.88 -15.82 -29.32
N ARG A 146 1.91 -15.53 -28.02
CA ARG A 146 2.89 -14.61 -27.42
C ARG A 146 3.25 -15.00 -26.00
N VAL A 147 4.54 -15.01 -25.70
CA VAL A 147 5.10 -15.23 -24.36
C VAL A 147 6.00 -14.07 -24.00
N ARG A 148 5.86 -13.53 -22.78
CA ARG A 148 6.77 -12.50 -22.27
C ARG A 148 7.11 -12.69 -20.81
N THR A 149 8.29 -12.22 -20.40
CA THR A 149 8.63 -12.00 -18.98
C THR A 149 9.54 -10.79 -18.82
N GLY A 150 9.63 -10.25 -17.61
CA GLY A 150 10.66 -9.28 -17.23
C GLY A 150 11.88 -9.93 -16.57
N ARG A 151 13.04 -9.30 -16.63
CA ARG A 151 14.22 -9.66 -15.82
C ARG A 151 14.97 -8.41 -15.38
N ASN A 152 15.44 -8.42 -14.14
CA ASN A 152 16.20 -7.32 -13.53
C ASN A 152 17.61 -7.75 -13.19
N ILE A 153 18.59 -6.86 -13.41
CA ILE A 153 20.02 -7.13 -13.17
C ILE A 153 20.34 -6.91 -11.69
N ARG A 154 20.86 -7.94 -11.04
CA ARG A 154 21.24 -7.92 -9.63
C ARG A 154 22.33 -6.89 -9.35
N GLY A 155 22.22 -6.21 -8.20
CA GLY A 155 23.16 -5.19 -7.74
C GLY A 155 22.84 -3.76 -8.20
N TYR A 156 21.86 -3.58 -9.10
CA TYR A 156 21.37 -2.27 -9.53
C TYR A 156 19.98 -1.99 -8.93
N SER A 157 19.65 -0.73 -8.71
CA SER A 157 18.29 -0.32 -8.34
C SER A 157 17.29 -0.66 -9.46
N LEU A 158 16.05 -0.99 -9.10
CA LEU A 158 14.94 -1.17 -10.05
C LEU A 158 14.51 0.20 -10.66
N PRO A 159 13.77 0.21 -11.78
CA PRO A 159 13.36 1.44 -12.47
C PRO A 159 12.75 2.57 -11.61
N PRO A 160 11.99 2.32 -10.52
CA PRO A 160 11.48 3.38 -9.65
C PRO A 160 12.56 4.17 -8.90
N HIS A 161 13.78 3.64 -8.80
CA HIS A 161 14.85 4.20 -7.98
C HIS A 161 16.18 4.36 -8.71
N ASN A 162 16.38 3.70 -9.86
CA ASN A 162 17.62 3.85 -10.61
C ASN A 162 17.87 5.29 -11.06
N ASN A 163 19.12 5.73 -10.94
CA ASN A 163 19.58 6.98 -11.54
C ASN A 163 20.01 6.75 -13.00
N ARG A 164 20.38 7.83 -13.70
CA ARG A 164 20.77 7.75 -15.13
C ARG A 164 21.97 6.84 -15.33
N ALA A 165 22.97 6.93 -14.47
CA ALA A 165 24.18 6.13 -14.59
C ALA A 165 23.92 4.62 -14.40
N GLU A 166 23.18 4.24 -13.35
CA GLU A 166 22.76 2.84 -13.14
C GLU A 166 21.96 2.30 -14.33
N ARG A 167 21.09 3.13 -14.89
CA ARG A 167 20.26 2.75 -16.04
C ARG A 167 21.06 2.55 -17.32
N ARG A 168 22.05 3.42 -17.58
CA ARG A 168 23.00 3.31 -18.70
C ARG A 168 23.87 2.07 -18.56
N ASP A 169 24.35 1.76 -17.36
CA ASP A 169 25.08 0.51 -17.09
C ASP A 169 24.20 -0.71 -17.40
N VAL A 170 22.95 -0.71 -16.94
CA VAL A 170 21.99 -1.78 -17.23
C VAL A 170 21.73 -1.93 -18.73
N GLU A 171 21.60 -0.82 -19.46
CA GLU A 171 21.51 -0.84 -20.93
C GLU A 171 22.75 -1.48 -21.55
N GLU A 172 23.95 -1.05 -21.17
CA GLU A 172 25.21 -1.60 -21.69
C GLU A 172 25.33 -3.11 -21.46
N ILE A 173 24.96 -3.58 -20.26
CA ILE A 173 24.94 -4.99 -19.88
C ILE A 173 24.02 -5.79 -20.80
N LEU A 174 22.80 -5.30 -21.01
CA LEU A 174 21.81 -5.96 -21.85
C LEU A 174 22.24 -5.91 -23.32
N LEU A 175 22.78 -4.79 -23.81
CA LEU A 175 23.29 -4.69 -25.18
C LEU A 175 24.47 -5.63 -25.44
N ASN A 176 25.37 -5.80 -24.47
CA ASN A 176 26.43 -6.80 -24.59
C ASN A 176 25.85 -8.21 -24.75
N ALA A 177 24.82 -8.56 -23.97
CA ALA A 177 24.15 -9.85 -24.10
C ALA A 177 23.42 -10.01 -25.45
N LEU A 178 22.69 -8.98 -25.88
CA LEU A 178 21.86 -9.00 -27.09
C LEU A 178 22.70 -8.98 -28.38
N ASN A 179 23.81 -8.25 -28.40
CA ASN A 179 24.72 -8.19 -29.56
C ASN A 179 25.50 -9.49 -29.78
N ASN A 180 25.65 -10.31 -28.73
CA ASN A 180 26.26 -11.64 -28.80
C ASN A 180 25.29 -12.73 -29.25
N LEU A 181 24.00 -12.42 -29.47
CA LEU A 181 23.03 -13.38 -30.01
C LEU A 181 23.28 -13.65 -31.49
N ASP A 182 23.22 -14.93 -31.86
CA ASP A 182 23.53 -15.45 -33.19
C ASP A 182 22.38 -16.30 -33.78
N GLY A 183 22.56 -16.70 -35.05
CA GLY A 183 21.60 -17.54 -35.78
C GLY A 183 20.20 -16.90 -35.82
N PRO A 184 19.14 -17.63 -35.43
CA PRO A 184 17.76 -17.10 -35.43
C PRO A 184 17.55 -15.97 -34.41
N PHE A 185 18.49 -15.76 -33.48
CA PHE A 185 18.43 -14.67 -32.51
C PHE A 185 19.31 -13.48 -32.91
N LYS A 186 19.91 -13.46 -34.11
CA LYS A 186 20.63 -12.27 -34.57
C LYS A 186 19.64 -11.11 -34.78
N GLY A 187 19.97 -9.92 -34.28
CA GLY A 187 19.05 -8.77 -34.30
C GLY A 187 19.72 -7.42 -34.23
N THR A 188 18.88 -6.38 -34.06
CA THR A 188 19.29 -4.97 -34.03
C THR A 188 18.64 -4.27 -32.84
N TYR A 189 19.41 -3.41 -32.16
CA TYR A 189 18.91 -2.51 -31.13
C TYR A 189 18.58 -1.13 -31.70
N TYR A 190 17.48 -0.57 -31.22
CA TYR A 190 17.01 0.77 -31.53
C TYR A 190 16.87 1.55 -30.22
N ALA A 191 17.83 2.41 -29.93
CA ALA A 191 17.77 3.32 -28.80
C ALA A 191 16.66 4.35 -29.04
N LEU A 192 15.78 4.56 -28.06
CA LEU A 192 14.66 5.52 -28.20
C LEU A 192 15.16 6.96 -28.42
N LYS A 193 16.29 7.31 -27.81
CA LYS A 193 16.89 8.65 -27.90
C LYS A 193 17.28 9.07 -29.32
N ASP A 194 17.78 8.12 -30.10
CA ASP A 194 18.33 8.30 -31.45
C ASP A 194 17.39 7.75 -32.54
N MET A 195 16.20 7.30 -32.15
CA MET A 195 15.20 6.74 -33.04
C MET A 195 14.68 7.81 -34.01
N THR A 196 14.75 7.52 -35.31
CA THR A 196 14.13 8.36 -36.35
C THR A 196 12.62 8.16 -36.40
N GLU A 197 11.87 9.13 -36.91
CA GLU A 197 10.41 9.02 -37.08
C GLU A 197 10.02 7.80 -37.93
N GLU A 198 10.80 7.47 -38.96
CA GLU A 198 10.56 6.28 -39.80
C GLU A 198 10.75 4.98 -39.01
N GLN A 199 11.83 4.87 -38.21
CA GLN A 199 12.05 3.71 -37.35
C GLN A 199 10.97 3.60 -36.27
N GLN A 200 10.57 4.72 -35.69
CA GLN A 200 9.51 4.78 -34.69
C GLN A 200 8.18 4.29 -35.27
N GLN A 201 7.76 4.84 -36.41
CA GLN A 201 6.53 4.43 -37.08
C GLN A 201 6.57 2.94 -37.45
N LYS A 202 7.70 2.45 -37.94
CA LYS A 202 7.87 1.02 -38.24
C LYS A 202 7.70 0.13 -37.02
N LEU A 203 8.27 0.50 -35.88
CA LEU A 203 8.10 -0.24 -34.63
C LEU A 203 6.68 -0.15 -34.07
N ILE A 204 5.97 0.96 -34.32
CA ILE A 204 4.53 1.08 -34.01
C ILE A 204 3.73 0.11 -34.88
N ASP A 205 3.97 0.12 -36.20
CA ASP A 205 3.28 -0.73 -37.17
C ASP A 205 3.52 -2.23 -36.91
N ASP A 206 4.72 -2.59 -36.45
CA ASP A 206 5.08 -3.95 -36.04
C ASP A 206 4.53 -4.32 -34.65
N HIS A 207 3.92 -3.39 -33.92
CA HIS A 207 3.48 -3.51 -32.51
C HIS A 207 4.61 -3.83 -31.52
N PHE A 208 5.80 -3.30 -31.77
CA PHE A 208 7.01 -3.50 -30.97
C PHE A 208 7.35 -2.32 -30.06
N LEU A 209 6.91 -1.11 -30.41
CA LEU A 209 7.19 0.09 -29.62
C LEU A 209 6.40 0.10 -28.31
N PHE A 210 7.06 0.48 -27.21
CA PHE A 210 6.39 0.86 -25.97
C PHE A 210 6.35 2.39 -25.85
N ASP A 211 5.25 2.90 -25.31
CA ASP A 211 5.01 4.34 -25.21
C ASP A 211 5.75 4.99 -24.04
N LYS A 212 5.91 6.32 -24.13
CA LYS A 212 6.34 7.12 -22.97
C LYS A 212 5.37 6.88 -21.81
N PRO A 213 5.86 6.62 -20.59
CA PRO A 213 4.99 6.54 -19.43
C PRO A 213 4.30 7.87 -19.18
N VAL A 214 2.99 7.93 -19.43
CA VAL A 214 2.14 9.11 -19.19
C VAL A 214 1.06 8.84 -18.15
N SER A 215 0.89 7.59 -17.73
CA SER A 215 -0.12 7.26 -16.74
C SER A 215 0.28 7.78 -15.36
N PRO A 216 -0.68 8.29 -14.56
CA PRO A 216 -0.42 8.73 -13.20
C PRO A 216 0.27 7.68 -12.32
N LEU A 217 0.02 6.39 -12.56
CA LEU A 217 0.68 5.27 -11.85
C LEU A 217 2.19 5.21 -12.14
N LEU A 218 2.57 5.26 -13.42
CA LEU A 218 3.98 5.16 -13.82
C LEU A 218 4.75 6.45 -13.50
N LEU A 219 4.07 7.61 -13.56
CA LEU A 219 4.64 8.89 -13.17
C LEU A 219 4.88 8.95 -11.65
N ALA A 220 3.90 8.56 -10.83
CA ALA A 220 4.03 8.58 -9.36
C ALA A 220 5.01 7.54 -8.80
N SER A 221 5.39 6.54 -9.60
CA SER A 221 6.43 5.55 -9.27
C SER A 221 7.81 5.91 -9.83
N ASN A 222 8.00 7.11 -10.38
CA ASN A 222 9.26 7.57 -11.00
C ASN A 222 9.75 6.75 -12.21
N MET A 223 8.93 5.89 -12.80
CA MET A 223 9.35 5.07 -13.96
C MET A 223 9.61 5.92 -15.22
N ALA A 224 9.02 7.10 -15.31
CA ALA A 224 9.24 8.05 -16.42
C ALA A 224 10.52 8.88 -16.30
N ARG A 225 11.28 8.73 -15.20
CA ARG A 225 12.44 9.58 -14.90
C ARG A 225 13.50 9.50 -16.00
N ASP A 226 13.98 10.66 -16.43
CA ASP A 226 15.00 10.89 -17.47
C ASP A 226 14.62 10.33 -18.86
N TRP A 227 13.33 10.20 -19.16
CA TRP A 227 12.90 9.65 -20.44
C TRP A 227 13.39 10.49 -21.64
N PRO A 228 13.91 9.89 -22.75
CA PRO A 228 14.02 8.45 -23.05
C PRO A 228 15.44 7.86 -22.81
N ASP A 229 16.26 8.46 -21.95
CA ASP A 229 17.67 8.09 -21.75
C ASP A 229 17.85 6.62 -21.36
N ALA A 230 18.75 5.91 -22.05
CA ALA A 230 19.06 4.49 -21.85
C ALA A 230 17.86 3.53 -21.98
N ARG A 231 16.86 3.88 -22.80
CA ARG A 231 15.73 3.02 -23.16
C ARG A 231 15.80 2.66 -24.64
N GLY A 232 15.33 1.47 -24.97
CA GLY A 232 15.29 1.04 -26.36
C GLY A 232 14.68 -0.34 -26.55
N ILE A 233 14.66 -0.74 -27.81
CA ILE A 233 14.04 -1.97 -28.27
C ILE A 233 15.05 -2.73 -29.10
N TRP A 234 15.29 -3.98 -28.74
CA TRP A 234 16.00 -4.92 -29.58
C TRP A 234 15.01 -5.90 -30.19
N HIS A 235 15.15 -6.27 -31.45
CA HIS A 235 14.44 -7.41 -32.02
C HIS A 235 15.33 -8.19 -33.00
N ASN A 236 15.06 -9.49 -33.13
CA ASN A 236 15.76 -10.33 -34.10
C ASN A 236 15.33 -10.01 -35.55
N ASN A 237 16.11 -10.48 -36.52
CA ASN A 237 15.86 -10.24 -37.95
C ASN A 237 14.51 -10.82 -38.42
N GLU A 238 14.05 -11.91 -37.79
CA GLU A 238 12.77 -12.56 -38.10
C GLU A 238 11.57 -11.87 -37.44
N LYS A 239 11.78 -10.86 -36.59
CA LYS A 239 10.73 -10.12 -35.88
C LYS A 239 9.79 -11.02 -35.06
N ASN A 240 10.33 -12.08 -34.47
CA ASN A 240 9.57 -13.06 -33.68
C ASN A 240 10.15 -13.26 -32.26
N PHE A 241 11.22 -12.54 -31.94
CA PHE A 241 11.84 -12.45 -30.62
C PHE A 241 12.37 -11.02 -30.40
N LEU A 242 11.97 -10.38 -29.30
CA LEU A 242 12.30 -8.98 -29.01
C LEU A 242 12.50 -8.74 -27.52
N VAL A 243 13.25 -7.68 -27.18
CA VAL A 243 13.57 -7.29 -25.81
C VAL A 243 13.39 -5.79 -25.67
N TRP A 244 12.52 -5.36 -24.74
CA TRP A 244 12.47 -3.96 -24.30
C TRP A 244 13.49 -3.75 -23.20
N VAL A 245 14.18 -2.62 -23.22
CA VAL A 245 15.24 -2.26 -22.26
C VAL A 245 14.80 -1.05 -21.45
N ASN A 246 14.87 -1.16 -20.12
CA ASN A 246 14.63 -0.11 -19.12
C ASN A 246 13.22 0.55 -19.15
N GLU A 247 12.18 -0.27 -19.33
CA GLU A 247 10.77 0.16 -19.24
C GLU A 247 10.25 0.03 -17.80
N GLU A 248 9.36 -0.92 -17.50
CA GLU A 248 8.84 -1.19 -16.14
C GLU A 248 9.84 -2.03 -15.31
N ASP A 249 10.63 -2.85 -15.99
CA ASP A 249 11.75 -3.66 -15.50
C ASP A 249 12.99 -3.37 -16.39
N HIS A 250 14.18 -3.79 -15.98
CA HIS A 250 15.42 -3.60 -16.78
C HIS A 250 15.33 -4.23 -18.15
N SER A 251 14.68 -5.38 -18.26
CA SER A 251 14.40 -6.01 -19.54
C SER A 251 13.02 -6.65 -19.56
N ARG A 252 12.37 -6.64 -20.73
CA ARG A 252 11.16 -7.41 -21.01
C ARG A 252 11.38 -8.24 -22.27
N VAL A 253 11.61 -9.53 -22.08
CA VAL A 253 11.90 -10.50 -23.14
C VAL A 253 10.58 -11.06 -23.65
N ILE A 254 10.42 -11.07 -24.97
CA ILE A 254 9.16 -11.38 -25.66
C ILE A 254 9.46 -12.30 -26.84
N SER A 255 8.70 -13.39 -26.96
CA SER A 255 8.64 -14.24 -28.15
C SER A 255 7.22 -14.26 -28.66
N MET A 256 7.02 -14.13 -29.97
CA MET A 256 5.70 -14.12 -30.59
C MET A 256 5.72 -14.54 -32.04
N GLU A 257 4.60 -15.06 -32.52
CA GLU A 257 4.36 -15.29 -33.95
C GLU A 257 2.85 -15.34 -34.26
N LYS A 258 2.52 -15.28 -35.56
CA LYS A 258 1.14 -15.50 -36.03
C LYS A 258 0.77 -16.98 -35.92
N GLY A 259 -0.50 -17.26 -35.67
CA GLY A 259 -1.04 -18.60 -35.49
C GLY A 259 -0.89 -19.16 -34.08
N GLY A 260 -1.19 -20.45 -33.95
CA GLY A 260 -1.38 -21.14 -32.67
C GLY A 260 -0.23 -22.02 -32.20
N ASN A 261 0.98 -21.92 -32.79
CA ASN A 261 2.12 -22.75 -32.39
C ASN A 261 2.82 -22.19 -31.14
N MET A 262 2.09 -22.21 -30.03
CA MET A 262 2.56 -21.73 -28.74
C MET A 262 3.79 -22.49 -28.22
N LYS A 263 3.94 -23.77 -28.62
CA LYS A 263 5.11 -24.57 -28.27
C LYS A 263 6.39 -24.02 -28.91
N ALA A 264 6.38 -23.72 -30.21
CA ALA A 264 7.53 -23.12 -30.89
C ALA A 264 7.84 -21.71 -30.35
N VAL A 265 6.82 -20.92 -30.04
CA VAL A 265 6.99 -19.60 -29.38
C VAL A 265 7.70 -19.74 -28.05
N PHE A 266 7.29 -20.71 -27.21
CA PHE A 266 7.88 -20.95 -25.90
C PHE A 266 9.29 -21.54 -25.99
N GLU A 267 9.55 -22.46 -26.93
CA GLU A 267 10.89 -23.00 -27.18
C GLU A 267 11.88 -21.91 -27.61
N ARG A 268 11.47 -21.03 -28.52
CA ARG A 268 12.25 -19.85 -28.92
C ARG A 268 12.48 -18.92 -27.75
N PHE A 269 11.47 -18.69 -26.91
CA PHE A 269 11.57 -17.89 -25.70
C PHE A 269 12.60 -18.46 -24.71
N CYS A 270 12.50 -19.73 -24.35
CA CYS A 270 13.42 -20.42 -23.44
C CYS A 270 14.86 -20.37 -23.97
N THR A 271 15.06 -20.67 -25.25
CA THR A 271 16.38 -20.68 -25.88
C THR A 271 17.01 -19.28 -25.90
N GLY A 272 16.24 -18.26 -26.32
CA GLY A 272 16.71 -16.88 -26.38
C GLY A 272 17.04 -16.33 -25.00
N LEU A 273 16.16 -16.58 -24.01
CA LEU A 273 16.38 -16.14 -22.64
C LEU A 273 17.60 -16.83 -22.00
N ALA A 274 17.80 -18.13 -22.24
CA ALA A 274 18.97 -18.85 -21.75
C ALA A 274 20.29 -18.30 -22.32
N LYS A 275 20.32 -17.96 -23.62
CA LYS A 275 21.50 -17.32 -24.24
C LYS A 275 21.81 -15.94 -23.64
N ILE A 276 20.78 -15.14 -23.37
CA ILE A 276 20.93 -13.83 -22.71
C ILE A 276 21.50 -14.05 -21.30
N GLU A 277 20.90 -14.94 -20.52
CA GLU A 277 21.32 -15.23 -19.14
C GLU A 277 22.75 -15.78 -19.08
N GLU A 278 23.14 -16.67 -20.00
CA GLU A 278 24.50 -17.19 -20.09
C GLU A 278 25.51 -16.06 -20.32
N THR A 279 25.19 -15.09 -21.19
CA THR A 279 26.08 -13.97 -21.48
C THR A 279 26.18 -13.00 -20.31
N VAL A 280 25.06 -12.68 -19.65
CA VAL A 280 25.04 -11.88 -18.42
C VAL A 280 25.91 -12.55 -17.33
N LYS A 281 25.79 -13.87 -17.16
CA LYS A 281 26.62 -14.65 -16.21
C LYS A 281 28.10 -14.63 -16.56
N LYS A 282 28.46 -14.79 -17.84
CA LYS A 282 29.86 -14.73 -18.30
C LYS A 282 30.54 -13.40 -17.98
N ASN A 283 29.78 -12.32 -17.94
CA ASN A 283 30.26 -10.98 -17.58
C ASN A 283 30.26 -10.70 -16.07
N GLY A 284 30.04 -11.72 -15.22
CA GLY A 284 30.06 -11.59 -13.76
C GLY A 284 28.81 -11.00 -13.14
N GLN A 285 27.70 -10.95 -13.89
CA GLN A 285 26.41 -10.42 -13.45
C GLN A 285 25.37 -11.54 -13.33
N ALA A 286 24.21 -11.23 -12.75
CA ALA A 286 23.11 -12.18 -12.62
C ALA A 286 21.76 -11.45 -12.67
N PHE A 287 20.69 -12.18 -12.95
CA PHE A 287 19.34 -11.68 -12.72
C PHE A 287 18.98 -11.75 -11.23
N MET A 288 18.15 -10.81 -10.77
CA MET A 288 17.58 -10.82 -9.42
C MET A 288 16.63 -12.00 -9.28
N TRP A 289 16.94 -12.92 -8.35
CA TRP A 289 16.17 -14.13 -8.10
C TRP A 289 16.36 -14.64 -6.68
N ASN A 290 15.28 -15.05 -6.01
CA ASN A 290 15.37 -15.79 -4.75
C ASN A 290 14.38 -16.97 -4.69
N GLU A 291 14.57 -17.86 -3.72
CA GLU A 291 13.80 -19.11 -3.61
C GLU A 291 12.32 -18.87 -3.24
N HIS A 292 12.03 -17.77 -2.52
CA HIS A 292 10.68 -17.43 -2.09
C HIS A 292 9.88 -16.83 -3.26
N LEU A 293 10.37 -15.74 -3.85
CA LEU A 293 9.68 -14.90 -4.81
C LEU A 293 10.02 -15.20 -6.27
N GLY A 294 10.93 -16.13 -6.56
CA GLY A 294 11.41 -16.35 -7.92
C GLY A 294 12.19 -15.14 -8.44
N PHE A 295 11.98 -14.80 -9.72
CA PHE A 295 12.56 -13.58 -10.29
C PHE A 295 11.91 -12.34 -9.67
N ILE A 296 12.75 -11.36 -9.34
CA ILE A 296 12.32 -10.13 -8.69
C ILE A 296 11.93 -9.10 -9.74
N HIS A 297 10.77 -8.48 -9.53
CA HIS A 297 10.18 -7.49 -10.42
C HIS A 297 9.86 -6.21 -9.66
N THR A 298 9.77 -5.11 -10.39
CA THR A 298 9.37 -3.81 -9.85
C THR A 298 7.98 -3.85 -9.22
N CYS A 299 7.00 -4.40 -9.93
CA CYS A 299 5.65 -4.54 -9.43
C CYS A 299 5.48 -5.91 -8.75
N PRO A 300 4.96 -5.98 -7.50
CA PRO A 300 4.67 -7.24 -6.82
C PRO A 300 3.80 -8.20 -7.65
N SER A 301 2.93 -7.70 -8.53
CA SER A 301 2.08 -8.54 -9.38
C SER A 301 2.82 -9.37 -10.44
N ASN A 302 4.09 -9.03 -10.73
CA ASN A 302 4.91 -9.73 -11.71
C ASN A 302 5.92 -10.69 -11.07
N LEU A 303 5.97 -10.84 -9.74
CA LEU A 303 6.89 -11.77 -9.06
C LEU A 303 6.72 -13.23 -9.52
N GLY A 304 7.75 -14.03 -9.28
CA GLY A 304 7.79 -15.45 -9.60
C GLY A 304 8.44 -15.67 -10.96
N THR A 305 7.62 -16.10 -11.91
CA THR A 305 8.04 -16.28 -13.30
C THR A 305 8.09 -14.96 -14.07
N GLY A 306 7.28 -13.97 -13.66
CA GLY A 306 6.93 -12.79 -14.46
C GLY A 306 6.23 -13.10 -15.78
N LEU A 307 5.87 -14.37 -16.01
CA LEU A 307 5.50 -14.86 -17.32
C LEU A 307 4.05 -14.50 -17.66
N ARG A 308 3.86 -13.80 -18.77
CA ARG A 308 2.56 -13.68 -19.42
C ARG A 308 2.62 -14.42 -20.76
N ALA A 309 2.03 -15.61 -20.76
CA ALA A 309 1.84 -16.45 -21.92
C ALA A 309 0.37 -16.37 -22.35
N GLY A 310 0.11 -16.10 -23.62
CA GLY A 310 -1.24 -15.91 -24.11
C GLY A 310 -1.37 -15.97 -25.62
N VAL A 311 -2.62 -15.98 -26.07
CA VAL A 311 -2.97 -16.00 -27.49
C VAL A 311 -4.08 -14.99 -27.79
N HIS A 312 -4.08 -14.46 -29.01
CA HIS A 312 -5.26 -13.78 -29.54
C HIS A 312 -6.24 -14.84 -30.05
N LEU A 313 -7.36 -14.97 -29.35
CA LEU A 313 -8.38 -15.99 -29.57
C LEU A 313 -9.67 -15.34 -30.04
N LYS A 314 -10.15 -15.73 -31.22
CA LYS A 314 -11.44 -15.31 -31.79
C LYS A 314 -12.53 -16.31 -31.40
N ILE A 315 -13.43 -15.91 -30.51
CA ILE A 315 -14.49 -16.75 -29.95
C ILE A 315 -15.81 -15.94 -29.76
N PRO A 316 -16.47 -15.52 -30.85
CA PRO A 316 -17.62 -14.61 -30.83
C PRO A 316 -18.89 -15.14 -30.16
N MET A 317 -19.07 -16.46 -30.05
CA MET A 317 -20.21 -17.07 -29.36
C MET A 317 -19.90 -17.31 -27.89
N MET A 318 -18.77 -17.94 -27.58
CA MET A 318 -18.33 -18.24 -26.22
C MET A 318 -18.14 -16.96 -25.41
N SER A 319 -17.65 -15.89 -26.04
CA SER A 319 -17.51 -14.59 -25.36
C SER A 319 -18.83 -13.95 -24.90
N LYS A 320 -19.96 -14.37 -25.48
CA LYS A 320 -21.32 -13.92 -25.09
C LYS A 320 -22.01 -14.89 -24.12
N HIS A 321 -21.43 -16.06 -23.88
CA HIS A 321 -22.00 -17.05 -22.99
C HIS A 321 -21.96 -16.55 -21.53
N GLU A 322 -23.06 -16.73 -20.78
CA GLU A 322 -23.21 -16.17 -19.42
C GLU A 322 -22.12 -16.61 -18.44
N LYS A 323 -21.57 -17.83 -18.64
CA LYS A 323 -20.52 -18.43 -17.80
C LYS A 323 -19.08 -18.12 -18.24
N PHE A 324 -18.86 -17.28 -19.26
CA PHE A 324 -17.53 -17.10 -19.85
C PHE A 324 -16.47 -16.64 -18.83
N GLU A 325 -16.78 -15.65 -18.00
CA GLU A 325 -15.86 -15.17 -16.96
C GLU A 325 -15.56 -16.25 -15.91
N GLU A 326 -16.58 -17.02 -15.54
CA GLU A 326 -16.45 -18.10 -14.56
C GLU A 326 -15.56 -19.22 -15.11
N ILE A 327 -15.75 -19.61 -16.38
CA ILE A 327 -14.92 -20.60 -17.07
C ILE A 327 -13.46 -20.16 -17.11
N LEU A 328 -13.18 -18.91 -17.49
CA LEU A 328 -11.82 -18.37 -17.49
C LEU A 328 -11.20 -18.41 -16.08
N LYS A 329 -11.94 -17.96 -15.06
CA LYS A 329 -11.48 -17.98 -13.67
C LYS A 329 -11.17 -19.40 -13.20
N THR A 330 -12.02 -20.37 -13.51
CA THR A 330 -11.81 -21.79 -13.16
C THR A 330 -10.60 -22.38 -13.87
N MET A 331 -10.37 -22.00 -15.13
CA MET A 331 -9.17 -22.38 -15.88
C MET A 331 -7.91 -21.61 -15.44
N ARG A 332 -8.03 -20.66 -14.49
CA ARG A 332 -6.96 -19.72 -14.09
C ARG A 332 -6.40 -18.93 -15.28
N LEU A 333 -7.30 -18.54 -16.18
CA LEU A 333 -7.06 -17.67 -17.32
C LEU A 333 -7.66 -16.28 -17.08
N GLN A 334 -7.15 -15.30 -17.80
CA GLN A 334 -7.68 -13.93 -17.85
C GLN A 334 -7.83 -13.50 -19.31
N LYS A 335 -8.82 -12.63 -19.56
CA LYS A 335 -9.03 -11.98 -20.87
C LYS A 335 -8.68 -10.50 -20.84
N ARG A 336 -8.22 -9.98 -21.97
CA ARG A 336 -8.08 -8.53 -22.26
C ARG A 336 -8.53 -8.25 -23.69
N GLY A 337 -8.77 -6.98 -24.02
CA GLY A 337 -8.92 -6.58 -25.43
C GLY A 337 -7.62 -6.75 -26.22
N THR A 338 -7.72 -6.60 -27.53
CA THR A 338 -6.65 -6.96 -28.48
C THR A 338 -5.43 -6.04 -28.46
N GLY A 339 -5.47 -4.91 -27.73
CA GLY A 339 -4.35 -3.98 -27.56
C GLY A 339 -3.88 -3.80 -26.11
N GLY A 340 -4.39 -4.56 -25.14
CA GLY A 340 -3.99 -4.45 -23.73
C GLY A 340 -5.14 -4.34 -22.72
N VAL A 341 -4.79 -4.01 -21.47
CA VAL A 341 -5.65 -4.05 -20.26
C VAL A 341 -6.95 -3.26 -20.42
N ASP A 342 -6.91 -2.15 -21.15
CA ASP A 342 -8.04 -1.21 -21.27
C ASP A 342 -8.58 -1.09 -22.70
N THR A 343 -8.17 -1.98 -23.59
CA THR A 343 -8.64 -1.97 -24.97
C THR A 343 -9.93 -2.79 -25.12
N GLN A 344 -10.80 -2.39 -26.05
CA GLN A 344 -11.99 -3.18 -26.38
C GLN A 344 -11.62 -4.41 -27.20
N SER A 345 -12.34 -5.52 -26.99
CA SER A 345 -12.31 -6.66 -27.91
C SER A 345 -12.89 -6.25 -29.26
N THR A 346 -12.25 -6.65 -30.35
CA THR A 346 -12.76 -6.48 -31.70
C THR A 346 -13.30 -7.80 -32.24
N ASP A 347 -14.55 -7.82 -32.69
CA ASP A 347 -15.16 -8.98 -33.37
C ASP A 347 -15.07 -10.31 -32.58
N GLY A 348 -15.30 -10.26 -31.27
CA GLY A 348 -15.22 -11.45 -30.40
C GLY A 348 -13.79 -11.97 -30.16
N THR A 349 -12.76 -11.17 -30.47
CA THR A 349 -11.35 -11.52 -30.26
C THR A 349 -10.84 -11.00 -28.93
N PHE A 350 -10.19 -11.86 -28.15
CA PHE A 350 -9.61 -11.55 -26.84
C PHE A 350 -8.16 -12.03 -26.73
N ASP A 351 -7.35 -11.29 -25.97
CA ASP A 351 -6.06 -11.79 -25.46
C ASP A 351 -6.32 -12.67 -24.24
N ILE A 352 -6.27 -13.99 -24.45
CA ILE A 352 -6.43 -15.00 -23.40
C ILE A 352 -5.07 -15.42 -22.90
N SER A 353 -4.81 -15.24 -21.61
CA SER A 353 -3.50 -15.48 -21.00
C SER A 353 -3.60 -16.07 -19.60
N ASN A 354 -2.51 -16.66 -19.10
CA ASN A 354 -2.42 -17.16 -17.73
C ASN A 354 -2.69 -16.05 -16.69
N LEU A 355 -3.40 -16.39 -15.61
CA LEU A 355 -3.65 -15.49 -14.47
C LEU A 355 -2.46 -15.45 -13.49
N ASP A 356 -1.88 -16.61 -13.22
CA ASP A 356 -0.84 -16.80 -12.20
C ASP A 356 0.55 -16.38 -12.66
N ARG A 357 1.38 -15.93 -11.72
CA ARG A 357 2.79 -15.59 -11.94
C ARG A 357 3.72 -16.25 -10.92
N LEU A 358 3.21 -16.44 -9.71
CA LEU A 358 3.90 -16.98 -8.54
C LEU A 358 3.28 -18.33 -8.13
N GLY A 359 4.04 -19.18 -7.45
CA GLY A 359 3.62 -20.56 -7.08
C GLY A 359 3.64 -21.63 -8.18
N MET A 360 3.66 -21.26 -9.47
CA MET A 360 3.72 -22.19 -10.62
C MET A 360 4.88 -21.85 -11.56
N SER A 361 5.53 -22.86 -12.12
CA SER A 361 6.62 -22.71 -13.09
C SER A 361 6.15 -22.21 -14.46
N GLU A 362 7.09 -21.75 -15.29
CA GLU A 362 6.79 -21.24 -16.63
C GLU A 362 6.14 -22.31 -17.53
N VAL A 363 6.63 -23.55 -17.49
CA VAL A 363 6.04 -24.70 -18.19
C VAL A 363 4.60 -24.95 -17.77
N GLU A 364 4.31 -24.99 -16.47
CA GLU A 364 2.96 -25.21 -15.95
C GLU A 364 1.98 -24.10 -16.41
N GLN A 365 2.44 -22.85 -16.40
CA GLN A 365 1.62 -21.72 -16.84
C GLN A 365 1.35 -21.74 -18.35
N VAL A 366 2.33 -22.11 -19.18
CA VAL A 366 2.14 -22.24 -20.63
C VAL A 366 1.23 -23.42 -20.96
N GLN A 367 1.42 -24.56 -20.30
CA GLN A 367 0.56 -25.74 -20.50
C GLN A 367 -0.90 -25.42 -20.17
N LEU A 368 -1.14 -24.71 -19.06
CA LEU A 368 -2.48 -24.27 -18.66
C LEU A 368 -3.16 -23.39 -19.72
N VAL A 369 -2.40 -22.52 -20.39
CA VAL A 369 -2.93 -21.71 -21.50
C VAL A 369 -3.25 -22.59 -22.72
N ILE A 370 -2.37 -23.51 -23.09
CA ILE A 370 -2.59 -24.43 -24.21
C ILE A 370 -3.86 -25.26 -24.00
N ASP A 371 -4.03 -25.84 -22.81
CA ASP A 371 -5.17 -26.68 -22.47
C ASP A 371 -6.48 -25.88 -22.42
N GLY A 372 -6.45 -24.71 -21.78
CA GLY A 372 -7.63 -23.85 -21.68
C GLY A 372 -8.06 -23.25 -23.03
N VAL A 373 -7.11 -22.83 -23.87
CA VAL A 373 -7.39 -22.37 -25.25
C VAL A 373 -7.98 -23.49 -26.09
N SER A 374 -7.41 -24.70 -26.03
CA SER A 374 -7.95 -25.86 -26.76
C SER A 374 -9.40 -26.14 -26.38
N THR A 375 -9.70 -26.05 -25.08
CA THR A 375 -11.06 -26.24 -24.55
C THR A 375 -12.01 -25.14 -25.03
N LEU A 376 -11.60 -23.87 -24.97
CA LEU A 376 -12.42 -22.74 -25.43
C LEU A 376 -12.71 -22.79 -26.93
N VAL A 377 -11.74 -23.21 -27.75
CA VAL A 377 -11.93 -23.42 -29.19
C VAL A 377 -12.95 -24.52 -29.46
N GLU A 378 -12.90 -25.62 -28.71
CA GLU A 378 -13.88 -26.70 -28.85
C GLU A 378 -15.29 -26.26 -28.41
N MET A 379 -15.39 -25.47 -27.33
CA MET A 379 -16.66 -24.86 -26.93
C MET A 379 -17.22 -23.94 -28.01
N GLU A 380 -16.41 -23.07 -28.60
CA GLU A 380 -16.82 -22.18 -29.69
C GLU A 380 -17.35 -22.97 -30.89
N LYS A 381 -16.62 -24.00 -31.32
CA LYS A 381 -17.04 -24.88 -32.44
C LYS A 381 -18.39 -25.55 -32.21
N ARG A 382 -18.71 -25.90 -30.97
CA ARG A 382 -20.02 -26.49 -30.61
C ARG A 382 -21.11 -25.43 -30.60
N LEU A 383 -20.85 -24.27 -30.00
CA LEU A 383 -21.80 -23.17 -29.99
C LEU A 383 -22.15 -22.68 -31.41
N GLU A 384 -21.17 -22.64 -32.32
CA GLU A 384 -21.38 -22.32 -33.74
C GLU A 384 -22.32 -23.31 -34.45
N LYS A 385 -22.37 -24.56 -33.99
CA LYS A 385 -23.29 -25.61 -34.49
C LYS A 385 -24.63 -25.66 -33.74
N GLY A 386 -24.80 -24.86 -32.69
CA GLY A 386 -25.97 -24.90 -31.81
C GLY A 386 -25.97 -26.11 -30.85
N GLU A 387 -24.80 -26.69 -30.56
CA GLU A 387 -24.63 -27.81 -29.64
C GLU A 387 -24.38 -27.33 -28.20
N GLU A 388 -24.73 -28.15 -27.22
CA GLU A 388 -24.46 -27.91 -25.80
C GLU A 388 -22.97 -28.11 -25.48
N ILE A 389 -22.46 -27.33 -24.52
CA ILE A 389 -21.05 -27.35 -24.07
C ILE A 389 -20.87 -27.86 -22.63
N ASN A 390 -21.92 -28.41 -22.02
CA ASN A 390 -21.95 -28.77 -20.60
C ASN A 390 -20.88 -29.81 -20.19
N ASP A 391 -20.53 -30.73 -21.10
CA ASP A 391 -19.49 -31.75 -20.92
C ASP A 391 -18.07 -31.21 -21.07
N LEU A 392 -17.91 -30.06 -21.73
CA LEU A 392 -16.61 -29.39 -21.92
C LEU A 392 -16.29 -28.41 -20.79
N MET A 393 -17.27 -28.10 -19.94
CA MET A 393 -17.06 -27.21 -18.80
C MET A 393 -15.86 -27.71 -17.99
N PRO A 394 -14.80 -26.90 -17.82
CA PRO A 394 -13.58 -27.32 -17.14
C PRO A 394 -13.96 -27.93 -15.80
N THR A 395 -13.25 -28.97 -15.34
CA THR A 395 -13.50 -29.61 -14.04
C THR A 395 -13.07 -28.72 -12.87
N GLY A 396 -13.70 -27.55 -12.78
CA GLY A 396 -14.21 -26.90 -11.57
C GLY A 396 -15.69 -26.49 -11.75
N LEU A 397 -16.33 -26.88 -12.86
CA LEU A 397 -17.78 -26.84 -13.11
C LEU A 397 -18.40 -28.23 -13.40
N PHE A 398 -17.61 -29.31 -13.28
CA PHE A 398 -18.14 -30.59 -12.81
C PHE A 398 -17.58 -30.84 -11.40
N ARG A 399 -18.41 -30.51 -10.41
CA ARG A 399 -18.33 -30.98 -9.02
C ARG A 399 -18.11 -32.51 -9.05
N PRO A 400 -16.91 -33.07 -8.75
CA PRO A 400 -16.81 -34.51 -8.55
C PRO A 400 -17.45 -34.76 -7.18
N CYS A 401 -18.70 -35.23 -7.27
CA CYS A 401 -19.79 -34.98 -6.34
C CYS A 401 -20.12 -33.50 -6.20
N GLY A 402 -21.38 -33.16 -6.38
CA GLY A 402 -21.95 -31.83 -6.21
C GLY A 402 -21.28 -30.96 -5.13
N ASP A 403 -20.83 -31.51 -4.03
CA ASP A 403 -20.81 -30.74 -2.80
C ASP A 403 -19.42 -30.40 -2.25
N MET A 404 -18.31 -30.69 -2.98
CA MET A 404 -16.97 -30.36 -2.48
C MET A 404 -16.78 -28.84 -2.33
N PRO A 405 -16.40 -28.35 -1.14
CA PRO A 405 -16.17 -26.92 -0.91
C PRO A 405 -14.89 -26.42 -1.59
N ASP A 406 -14.90 -25.16 -2.06
CA ASP A 406 -13.70 -24.47 -2.52
C ASP A 406 -12.86 -24.04 -1.31
N LEU A 407 -11.69 -24.67 -1.15
CA LEU A 407 -10.76 -24.47 -0.04
C LEU A 407 -9.48 -23.73 -0.48
N THR A 408 -9.49 -23.11 -1.66
CA THR A 408 -8.29 -22.48 -2.27
C THR A 408 -7.66 -21.42 -1.37
N TYR A 409 -8.46 -20.73 -0.55
CA TYR A 409 -8.02 -19.63 0.32
C TYR A 409 -7.98 -19.99 1.81
N HIS A 410 -8.06 -21.28 2.14
CA HIS A 410 -8.21 -21.74 3.53
C HIS A 410 -6.85 -22.07 4.18
N ASN A 411 -6.57 -21.46 5.33
CA ASN A 411 -5.41 -21.69 6.19
C ASN A 411 -5.76 -22.55 7.42
N ASN A 412 -6.11 -23.81 7.19
CA ASN A 412 -6.35 -24.80 8.24
C ASN A 412 -5.93 -26.21 7.82
N TRP A 413 -5.66 -27.10 8.79
CA TRP A 413 -5.14 -28.44 8.52
C TRP A 413 -6.10 -29.31 7.69
N MET A 414 -7.42 -29.19 7.91
CA MET A 414 -8.44 -29.87 7.11
C MET A 414 -8.30 -29.50 5.64
N ALA A 415 -8.24 -28.21 5.30
CA ALA A 415 -8.06 -27.75 3.92
C ALA A 415 -6.74 -28.21 3.28
N LYS A 416 -5.66 -28.32 4.07
CA LYS A 416 -4.37 -28.87 3.61
C LYS A 416 -4.37 -30.39 3.45
N CYS A 417 -5.40 -31.10 3.90
CA CYS A 417 -5.47 -32.56 3.86
C CYS A 417 -6.62 -33.08 3.00
N LEU A 418 -7.70 -32.32 2.85
CA LEU A 418 -8.88 -32.74 2.10
C LEU A 418 -8.64 -32.58 0.60
N THR A 419 -8.20 -33.65 -0.05
CA THR A 419 -8.07 -33.68 -1.51
C THR A 419 -9.40 -34.05 -2.17
N PRO A 420 -9.58 -33.74 -3.47
CA PRO A 420 -10.75 -34.20 -4.22
C PRO A 420 -10.95 -35.72 -4.15
N GLU A 421 -9.88 -36.53 -4.16
CA GLU A 421 -10.00 -37.98 -4.04
C GLU A 421 -10.55 -38.40 -2.66
N ILE A 422 -10.07 -37.76 -1.58
CA ILE A 422 -10.54 -38.02 -0.22
C ILE A 422 -12.00 -37.59 -0.07
N TYR A 423 -12.36 -36.41 -0.55
CA TYR A 423 -13.74 -35.92 -0.49
C TYR A 423 -14.70 -36.84 -1.25
N ASN A 424 -14.38 -37.19 -2.50
CA ASN A 424 -15.22 -38.09 -3.31
C ASN A 424 -15.46 -39.46 -2.66
N LYS A 425 -14.44 -39.97 -1.97
CA LYS A 425 -14.53 -41.24 -1.27
C LYS A 425 -15.45 -41.16 -0.03
N LEU A 426 -15.44 -40.03 0.67
CA LEU A 426 -16.03 -39.89 1.99
C LEU A 426 -17.36 -39.11 2.02
N CYS A 427 -17.65 -38.25 1.03
CA CYS A 427 -18.79 -37.32 1.04
C CYS A 427 -20.17 -38.00 1.12
N LYS A 428 -20.30 -39.22 0.60
CA LYS A 428 -21.53 -40.02 0.67
C LYS A 428 -21.61 -40.92 1.92
N THR A 429 -20.55 -40.94 2.71
CA THR A 429 -20.44 -41.80 3.90
C THR A 429 -21.06 -41.09 5.09
N LYS A 430 -21.73 -41.85 5.94
CA LYS A 430 -22.28 -41.37 7.21
C LYS A 430 -21.85 -42.30 8.33
N THR A 431 -21.64 -41.75 9.51
CA THR A 431 -21.46 -42.53 10.73
C THR A 431 -22.77 -43.25 11.09
N PRO A 432 -22.77 -44.25 12.00
CA PRO A 432 -24.00 -44.92 12.44
C PRO A 432 -25.06 -43.96 13.02
N SER A 433 -24.65 -42.84 13.60
CA SER A 433 -25.57 -41.79 14.10
C SER A 433 -26.11 -40.86 13.00
N GLY A 434 -25.61 -41.01 11.77
CA GLY A 434 -25.97 -40.18 10.62
C GLY A 434 -25.13 -38.91 10.44
N TYR A 435 -24.04 -38.72 11.19
CA TYR A 435 -23.12 -37.60 10.99
C TYR A 435 -22.38 -37.76 9.65
N THR A 436 -22.08 -36.64 8.97
CA THR A 436 -21.56 -36.63 7.59
C THR A 436 -20.21 -35.94 7.52
N LEU A 437 -19.44 -36.20 6.45
CA LEU A 437 -18.20 -35.49 6.21
C LEU A 437 -18.41 -33.97 6.10
N ASP A 438 -19.45 -33.52 5.39
CA ASP A 438 -19.75 -32.10 5.23
C ASP A 438 -20.00 -31.42 6.58
N ALA A 439 -20.76 -32.08 7.46
CA ALA A 439 -20.96 -31.59 8.83
C ALA A 439 -19.66 -31.53 9.63
N ALA A 440 -18.74 -32.48 9.42
CA ALA A 440 -17.44 -32.50 10.08
C ALA A 440 -16.52 -31.35 9.63
N ILE A 441 -16.56 -30.98 8.35
CA ILE A 441 -15.68 -29.95 7.77
C ILE A 441 -16.31 -28.54 7.72
N GLN A 442 -17.62 -28.41 7.93
CA GLN A 442 -18.36 -27.14 7.79
C GLN A 442 -17.69 -25.98 8.54
N THR A 443 -17.17 -26.24 9.74
CA THR A 443 -16.46 -25.23 10.52
C THR A 443 -15.23 -24.68 9.81
N GLY A 444 -14.43 -25.52 9.14
CA GLY A 444 -13.31 -25.07 8.34
C GLY A 444 -13.75 -24.45 7.03
N VAL A 445 -14.83 -24.93 6.40
CA VAL A 445 -15.37 -24.36 5.16
C VAL A 445 -15.84 -22.93 5.37
N ASP A 446 -16.63 -22.67 6.42
CA ASP A 446 -17.16 -21.33 6.72
C ASP A 446 -16.09 -20.40 7.30
N ASN A 447 -15.01 -20.95 7.85
CA ASN A 447 -13.95 -20.19 8.51
C ASN A 447 -12.59 -20.55 7.89
N PRO A 448 -12.16 -19.80 6.86
CA PRO A 448 -10.97 -20.12 6.09
C PRO A 448 -9.71 -20.33 6.93
N GLY A 449 -9.58 -19.62 8.06
CA GLY A 449 -8.46 -19.75 8.98
C GLY A 449 -7.91 -18.38 9.34
N HIS A 450 -6.98 -18.34 10.29
CA HIS A 450 -6.30 -17.10 10.69
C HIS A 450 -4.93 -17.03 9.98
N PRO A 451 -4.49 -15.88 9.45
CA PRO A 451 -3.25 -15.80 8.65
C PRO A 451 -2.00 -16.25 9.44
N PHE A 452 -1.97 -16.00 10.75
CA PHE A 452 -0.80 -16.29 11.59
C PHE A 452 -0.89 -17.61 12.37
N ILE A 453 -2.03 -18.33 12.32
CA ILE A 453 -2.26 -19.53 13.16
C ILE A 453 -2.93 -20.62 12.31
N MET A 454 -2.25 -21.76 12.18
CA MET A 454 -2.80 -22.95 11.50
C MET A 454 -3.86 -23.64 12.39
N THR A 455 -5.13 -23.38 12.10
CA THR A 455 -6.27 -23.99 12.80
C THR A 455 -6.56 -25.41 12.30
N VAL A 456 -7.45 -26.15 12.96
CA VAL A 456 -7.75 -27.54 12.58
C VAL A 456 -8.71 -27.62 11.39
N GLY A 457 -9.84 -26.91 11.44
CA GLY A 457 -10.82 -26.84 10.34
C GLY A 457 -11.81 -28.00 10.23
N CYS A 458 -11.81 -28.95 11.17
CA CYS A 458 -12.83 -29.99 11.26
C CYS A 458 -13.13 -30.39 12.70
N VAL A 459 -14.29 -31.01 12.92
CA VAL A 459 -14.80 -31.51 14.21
C VAL A 459 -15.45 -32.89 14.05
N ALA A 460 -15.39 -33.71 15.09
CA ALA A 460 -16.11 -34.99 15.16
C ALA A 460 -17.52 -34.80 15.75
N GLY A 461 -18.51 -35.49 15.17
CA GLY A 461 -19.90 -35.45 15.63
C GLY A 461 -20.27 -36.60 16.55
N ASP A 462 -19.51 -37.69 16.50
CA ASP A 462 -19.61 -38.88 17.35
C ASP A 462 -18.24 -39.56 17.43
N GLU A 463 -18.17 -40.66 18.19
CA GLU A 463 -16.91 -41.37 18.38
C GLU A 463 -16.43 -42.04 17.08
N GLU A 464 -17.36 -42.62 16.33
CA GLU A 464 -17.13 -43.32 15.08
C GLU A 464 -16.64 -42.39 13.95
N SER A 465 -16.81 -41.07 14.07
CA SER A 465 -16.32 -40.08 13.11
C SER A 465 -14.83 -40.24 12.80
N TYR A 466 -14.01 -40.56 13.81
CA TYR A 466 -12.56 -40.75 13.63
C TYR A 466 -12.21 -42.03 12.87
N GLU A 467 -13.09 -43.05 12.89
CA GLU A 467 -12.89 -44.29 12.14
C GLU A 467 -13.49 -44.19 10.73
N VAL A 468 -14.73 -43.72 10.63
CA VAL A 468 -15.49 -43.62 9.38
C VAL A 468 -14.87 -42.62 8.42
N PHE A 469 -14.36 -41.50 8.93
CA PHE A 469 -13.70 -40.46 8.15
C PHE A 469 -12.18 -40.45 8.36
N ALA A 470 -11.58 -41.57 8.79
CA ALA A 470 -10.14 -41.71 9.05
C ALA A 470 -9.25 -41.23 7.89
N GLY A 471 -9.70 -41.46 6.64
CA GLY A 471 -8.99 -40.99 5.44
C GLY A 471 -8.78 -39.47 5.37
N MET A 472 -9.57 -38.68 6.12
CA MET A 472 -9.38 -37.24 6.31
C MET A 472 -8.84 -36.90 7.71
N PHE A 473 -9.36 -37.53 8.78
CA PHE A 473 -8.93 -37.20 10.15
C PHE A 473 -7.49 -37.62 10.45
N ASP A 474 -7.01 -38.78 9.98
CA ASP A 474 -5.64 -39.24 10.29
C ASP A 474 -4.58 -38.25 9.76
N PRO A 475 -4.62 -37.79 8.49
CA PRO A 475 -3.68 -36.77 8.01
C PRO A 475 -3.75 -35.45 8.79
N VAL A 476 -4.95 -35.03 9.24
CA VAL A 476 -5.13 -33.82 10.05
C VAL A 476 -4.52 -34.00 11.44
N ILE A 477 -4.74 -35.15 12.08
CA ILE A 477 -4.19 -35.51 13.39
C ILE A 477 -2.67 -35.57 13.31
N GLU A 478 -2.12 -36.26 12.30
CA GLU A 478 -0.68 -36.37 12.09
C GLU A 478 -0.03 -34.99 11.96
N LYS A 479 -0.53 -34.12 11.08
CA LYS A 479 0.03 -32.77 10.90
C LYS A 479 -0.15 -31.89 12.14
N ARG A 480 -1.31 -31.98 12.82
CA ARG A 480 -1.60 -31.18 14.01
C ARG A 480 -0.74 -31.59 15.21
N HIS A 481 -0.49 -32.88 15.38
CA HIS A 481 0.20 -33.46 16.54
C HIS A 481 1.61 -33.94 16.19
N ASN A 482 2.33 -33.14 15.41
CA ASN A 482 3.78 -33.28 15.19
C ASN A 482 4.20 -34.66 14.63
N GLY A 483 3.46 -35.16 13.65
CA GLY A 483 3.74 -36.41 12.97
C GLY A 483 3.21 -37.64 13.71
N TYR A 484 2.19 -37.52 14.57
CA TYR A 484 1.56 -38.64 15.26
C TYR A 484 0.89 -39.59 14.24
N PRO A 485 1.50 -40.73 13.88
CA PRO A 485 1.01 -41.56 12.80
C PRO A 485 -0.16 -42.42 13.28
N LYS A 486 -1.02 -42.85 12.34
CA LYS A 486 -2.27 -43.59 12.60
C LYS A 486 -2.12 -44.92 13.37
N ASP A 487 -0.91 -45.46 13.47
CA ASP A 487 -0.58 -46.71 14.15
C ASP A 487 0.15 -46.49 15.49
N MET A 488 0.47 -45.25 15.86
CA MET A 488 1.04 -44.93 17.16
C MET A 488 -0.01 -45.08 18.25
N LYS A 489 0.41 -45.47 19.46
CA LYS A 489 -0.46 -45.63 20.62
C LYS A 489 -0.27 -44.46 21.59
N HIS A 490 -1.34 -43.99 22.21
CA HIS A 490 -1.27 -42.91 23.17
C HIS A 490 -0.97 -43.45 24.56
N ASN A 491 -0.09 -42.77 25.29
CA ASN A 491 0.24 -43.10 26.68
C ASN A 491 -0.65 -42.28 27.62
N THR A 492 -1.42 -42.93 28.49
CA THR A 492 -2.22 -42.28 29.53
C THR A 492 -1.60 -42.54 30.91
N ASP A 493 -1.41 -41.49 31.71
CA ASP A 493 -0.91 -41.59 33.08
C ASP A 493 -1.49 -40.44 33.92
N LEU A 494 -2.51 -40.77 34.70
CA LEU A 494 -3.20 -39.87 35.63
C LEU A 494 -2.78 -40.11 37.09
N ASN A 495 -1.60 -40.70 37.34
CA ASN A 495 -1.09 -40.85 38.69
C ASN A 495 -0.28 -39.60 39.11
N PRO A 496 -0.81 -38.74 40.01
CA PRO A 496 -0.10 -37.52 40.39
C PRO A 496 1.21 -37.78 41.16
N ASP A 497 1.39 -38.97 41.75
CA ASP A 497 2.63 -39.33 42.45
C ASP A 497 3.83 -39.46 41.50
N ASN A 498 3.58 -39.62 40.20
CA ASN A 498 4.61 -39.67 39.17
C ASN A 498 5.15 -38.27 38.80
N LEU A 499 4.46 -37.18 39.21
CA LEU A 499 4.91 -35.80 38.98
C LEU A 499 6.04 -35.42 39.94
N LYS A 500 7.14 -34.91 39.41
CA LYS A 500 8.32 -34.50 40.18
C LYS A 500 8.38 -32.98 40.33
N GLY A 501 8.38 -32.51 41.58
CA GLY A 501 8.37 -31.08 41.91
C GLY A 501 7.03 -30.41 41.61
N GLY A 502 7.05 -29.10 41.35
CA GLY A 502 5.84 -28.32 41.05
C GLY A 502 5.13 -27.80 42.30
N ASP A 503 5.64 -28.12 43.49
CA ASP A 503 5.35 -27.51 44.78
C ASP A 503 6.35 -26.40 45.15
N ASP A 504 7.32 -26.13 44.27
CA ASP A 504 8.49 -25.28 44.49
C ASP A 504 8.68 -24.17 43.43
N LEU A 505 7.64 -23.86 42.63
CA LEU A 505 7.70 -22.76 41.67
C LEU A 505 7.70 -21.40 42.40
N ASP A 506 8.56 -20.48 41.96
CA ASP A 506 8.77 -19.19 42.64
C ASP A 506 7.54 -18.27 42.54
N GLU A 507 6.86 -18.06 43.67
CA GLU A 507 5.63 -17.26 43.79
C GLU A 507 5.83 -15.78 43.42
N LYS A 508 7.07 -15.26 43.39
CA LYS A 508 7.34 -13.90 42.90
C LYS A 508 7.03 -13.79 41.41
N TYR A 509 7.21 -14.87 40.66
CA TYR A 509 7.03 -14.89 39.20
C TYR A 509 5.76 -15.65 38.81
N VAL A 510 5.43 -16.76 39.48
CA VAL A 510 4.28 -17.61 39.16
C VAL A 510 3.07 -17.23 40.01
N LEU A 511 2.06 -16.65 39.37
CA LEU A 511 0.90 -16.02 40.03
C LEU A 511 -0.26 -16.99 40.26
N SER A 512 -0.43 -17.98 39.40
CA SER A 512 -1.49 -18.99 39.49
C SER A 512 -1.17 -20.20 38.64
N SER A 513 -1.67 -21.36 39.05
CA SER A 513 -1.51 -22.65 38.38
C SER A 513 -2.87 -23.24 38.01
N ARG A 514 -2.99 -23.81 36.81
CA ARG A 514 -4.25 -24.33 36.30
C ARG A 514 -4.04 -25.54 35.39
N VAL A 515 -4.82 -26.59 35.64
CA VAL A 515 -4.90 -27.79 34.78
C VAL A 515 -6.33 -27.97 34.34
N ARG A 516 -6.55 -28.23 33.05
CA ARG A 516 -7.86 -28.58 32.52
C ARG A 516 -7.81 -29.72 31.53
N THR A 517 -8.88 -30.48 31.39
CA THR A 517 -9.07 -31.41 30.28
C THR A 517 -10.53 -31.47 29.81
N GLY A 518 -10.75 -31.91 28.57
CA GLY A 518 -12.06 -32.33 28.09
C GLY A 518 -12.30 -33.82 28.32
N ARG A 519 -13.55 -34.24 28.52
CA ARG A 519 -13.98 -35.65 28.40
C ARG A 519 -15.32 -35.76 27.68
N SER A 520 -15.50 -36.84 26.93
CA SER A 520 -16.74 -37.20 26.23
C SER A 520 -17.27 -38.53 26.74
N ILE A 521 -18.59 -38.70 26.78
CA ILE A 521 -19.27 -39.87 27.37
C ILE A 521 -19.69 -40.81 26.25
N ARG A 522 -19.24 -42.07 26.30
CA ARG A 522 -19.53 -43.10 25.30
C ARG A 522 -21.03 -43.38 25.22
N GLY A 523 -21.50 -43.57 23.98
CA GLY A 523 -22.92 -43.82 23.68
C GLY A 523 -23.79 -42.57 23.55
N TYR A 524 -23.21 -41.38 23.58
CA TYR A 524 -23.88 -40.13 23.19
C TYR A 524 -23.07 -39.46 22.08
N CYS A 525 -23.75 -38.86 21.09
CA CYS A 525 -23.06 -38.05 20.07
C CYS A 525 -22.35 -36.84 20.71
N LEU A 526 -21.26 -36.37 20.09
CA LEU A 526 -20.51 -35.19 20.51
C LEU A 526 -21.31 -33.89 20.25
N PRO A 527 -20.94 -32.75 20.88
CA PRO A 527 -21.70 -31.49 20.79
C PRO A 527 -22.09 -30.98 19.39
N PRO A 528 -21.31 -31.20 18.31
CA PRO A 528 -21.71 -30.85 16.94
C PRO A 528 -22.97 -31.57 16.48
N HIS A 529 -23.18 -32.83 16.87
CA HIS A 529 -24.24 -33.69 16.33
C HIS A 529 -25.31 -34.11 17.35
N CYS A 530 -25.04 -34.00 18.65
CA CYS A 530 -25.98 -34.45 19.68
C CYS A 530 -27.37 -33.81 19.55
N THR A 531 -28.39 -34.63 19.82
CA THR A 531 -29.78 -34.19 19.89
C THR A 531 -30.03 -33.44 21.20
N ARG A 532 -31.13 -32.68 21.26
CA ARG A 532 -31.58 -32.04 22.51
C ARG A 532 -31.76 -33.05 23.66
N GLY A 533 -32.21 -34.27 23.33
CA GLY A 533 -32.39 -35.37 24.27
C GLY A 533 -31.05 -35.88 24.81
N GLU A 534 -30.10 -36.22 23.92
CA GLU A 534 -28.76 -36.66 24.33
C GLU A 534 -28.03 -35.58 25.12
N ARG A 535 -28.14 -34.32 24.72
CA ARG A 535 -27.51 -33.20 25.45
C ARG A 535 -28.00 -33.11 26.89
N LYS A 536 -29.31 -33.25 27.11
CA LYS A 536 -29.90 -33.31 28.46
C LYS A 536 -29.48 -34.59 29.19
N ALA A 537 -29.38 -35.72 28.50
CA ALA A 537 -28.92 -36.97 29.11
C ALA A 537 -27.46 -36.88 29.57
N VAL A 538 -26.60 -36.18 28.82
CA VAL A 538 -25.23 -35.83 29.25
C VAL A 538 -25.26 -34.91 30.48
N GLU A 539 -26.08 -33.86 30.47
CA GLU A 539 -26.25 -32.98 31.64
C GLU A 539 -26.66 -33.77 32.89
N THR A 540 -27.69 -34.62 32.79
CA THR A 540 -28.14 -35.46 33.90
C THR A 540 -27.04 -36.40 34.39
N CYS A 541 -26.39 -37.14 33.49
CA CYS A 541 -25.33 -38.09 33.85
C CYS A 541 -24.17 -37.40 34.60
N VAL A 542 -23.71 -36.26 34.07
CA VAL A 542 -22.60 -35.50 34.66
C VAL A 542 -23.01 -34.84 35.98
N THR A 543 -24.21 -34.27 36.07
CA THR A 543 -24.67 -33.62 37.30
C THR A 543 -24.96 -34.61 38.41
N GLU A 544 -25.52 -35.78 38.12
CA GLU A 544 -25.67 -36.88 39.08
C GLU A 544 -24.30 -37.34 39.59
N ALA A 545 -23.31 -37.46 38.70
CA ALA A 545 -21.96 -37.82 39.07
C ALA A 545 -21.31 -36.77 39.99
N LEU A 546 -21.40 -35.49 39.62
CA LEU A 546 -20.80 -34.39 40.37
C LEU A 546 -21.50 -34.13 41.71
N ASN A 547 -22.82 -34.29 41.78
CA ASN A 547 -23.57 -34.14 43.03
C ASN A 547 -23.37 -35.30 44.01
N SER A 548 -22.84 -36.44 43.54
CA SER A 548 -22.46 -37.57 44.40
C SER A 548 -21.10 -37.38 45.09
N LEU A 549 -20.32 -36.37 44.68
CA LEU A 549 -19.00 -36.10 45.26
C LEU A 549 -19.11 -35.48 46.65
N ASP A 550 -18.21 -35.88 47.55
CA ASP A 550 -18.11 -35.41 48.92
C ASP A 550 -16.72 -34.84 49.24
N GLY A 551 -16.49 -34.51 50.53
CA GLY A 551 -15.21 -33.97 50.98
C GLY A 551 -14.78 -32.68 50.27
N GLU A 552 -13.53 -32.65 49.79
CA GLU A 552 -12.98 -31.49 49.05
C GLU A 552 -13.62 -31.27 47.67
N TYR A 553 -14.36 -32.25 47.15
CA TYR A 553 -15.04 -32.18 45.86
C TYR A 553 -16.56 -31.96 46.00
N LYS A 554 -17.06 -31.70 47.20
CA LYS A 554 -18.46 -31.29 47.38
C LYS A 554 -18.69 -29.93 46.70
N GLY A 555 -19.78 -29.79 45.96
CA GLY A 555 -20.06 -28.58 45.19
C GLY A 555 -21.51 -28.37 44.78
N LYS A 556 -21.73 -27.38 43.92
CA LYS A 556 -23.05 -26.98 43.41
C LYS A 556 -23.03 -26.86 41.89
N TYR A 557 -24.10 -27.35 41.25
CA TYR A 557 -24.40 -27.13 39.83
C TYR A 557 -25.23 -25.87 39.62
N TYR A 558 -24.90 -25.12 38.57
CA TYR A 558 -25.55 -23.91 38.12
C TYR A 558 -25.94 -24.07 36.64
N PRO A 559 -27.19 -24.46 36.34
CA PRO A 559 -27.67 -24.55 34.96
C PRO A 559 -27.76 -23.15 34.35
N LEU A 560 -27.24 -22.98 33.12
CA LEU A 560 -27.26 -21.67 32.45
C LEU A 560 -28.69 -21.18 32.15
N GLY A 561 -29.64 -22.09 31.97
CA GLY A 561 -31.04 -21.75 31.65
C GLY A 561 -31.82 -21.12 32.81
N ASP A 562 -31.44 -21.43 34.05
CA ASP A 562 -32.14 -20.99 35.27
C ASP A 562 -31.24 -20.11 36.17
N MET A 563 -30.08 -19.68 35.67
CA MET A 563 -29.10 -18.88 36.41
C MET A 563 -29.66 -17.47 36.70
N THR A 564 -29.57 -17.01 37.94
CA THR A 564 -29.95 -15.63 38.27
C THR A 564 -28.88 -14.63 37.83
N ASN A 565 -29.23 -13.35 37.68
CA ASN A 565 -28.26 -12.31 37.35
C ASN A 565 -27.13 -12.21 38.39
N GLU A 566 -27.43 -12.41 39.67
CA GLU A 566 -26.46 -12.39 40.75
C GLU A 566 -25.51 -13.59 40.69
N GLU A 567 -26.03 -14.80 40.42
CA GLU A 567 -25.21 -15.99 40.22
C GLU A 567 -24.32 -15.83 38.98
N GLN A 568 -24.87 -15.25 37.90
CA GLN A 568 -24.13 -14.97 36.68
C GLN A 568 -22.99 -13.97 36.93
N GLU A 569 -23.26 -12.85 37.59
CA GLU A 569 -22.25 -11.84 37.92
C GLU A 569 -21.16 -12.41 38.84
N GLN A 570 -21.54 -13.24 39.81
CA GLN A 570 -20.59 -13.92 40.69
C GLN A 570 -19.66 -14.86 39.90
N LEU A 571 -20.21 -15.68 39.00
CA LEU A 571 -19.41 -16.60 38.18
C LEU A 571 -18.52 -15.86 37.16
N ILE A 572 -18.93 -14.68 36.68
CA ILE A 572 -18.08 -13.79 35.88
C ILE A 572 -16.90 -13.28 36.72
N ASN A 573 -17.18 -12.79 37.93
CA ASN A 573 -16.16 -12.25 38.84
C ASN A 573 -15.17 -13.31 39.30
N ASP A 574 -15.60 -14.56 39.45
CA ASP A 574 -14.74 -15.71 39.77
C ASP A 574 -13.98 -16.24 38.54
N HIS A 575 -14.25 -15.73 37.33
CA HIS A 575 -13.74 -16.23 36.05
C HIS A 575 -14.15 -17.68 35.74
N PHE A 576 -15.32 -18.10 36.20
CA PHE A 576 -15.86 -19.46 36.02
C PHE A 576 -16.89 -19.56 34.91
N LEU A 577 -17.58 -18.47 34.58
CA LEU A 577 -18.59 -18.45 33.52
C LEU A 577 -17.95 -18.56 32.13
N PHE A 578 -18.45 -19.48 31.30
CA PHE A 578 -18.17 -19.49 29.87
C PHE A 578 -19.29 -18.77 29.11
N ASP A 579 -18.90 -18.01 28.08
CA ASP A 579 -19.82 -17.20 27.30
C ASP A 579 -20.66 -18.03 26.33
N LYS A 580 -21.77 -17.43 25.89
CA LYS A 580 -22.53 -17.94 24.74
C LYS A 580 -21.59 -18.09 23.53
N PRO A 581 -21.60 -19.24 22.83
CA PRO A 581 -20.84 -19.40 21.61
C PRO A 581 -21.26 -18.34 20.58
N VAL A 582 -20.39 -17.36 20.37
CA VAL A 582 -20.49 -16.34 19.31
C VAL A 582 -19.39 -16.48 18.27
N SER A 583 -18.41 -17.34 18.55
CA SER A 583 -17.33 -17.64 17.62
C SER A 583 -17.91 -18.30 16.36
N PRO A 584 -17.61 -17.77 15.17
CA PRO A 584 -17.99 -18.39 13.91
C PRO A 584 -17.60 -19.88 13.81
N LEU A 585 -16.48 -20.28 14.43
CA LEU A 585 -16.04 -21.67 14.49
C LEU A 585 -17.03 -22.59 15.24
N LEU A 586 -17.53 -22.14 16.39
CA LEU A 586 -18.47 -22.91 17.23
C LEU A 586 -19.92 -22.86 16.70
N LEU A 587 -20.26 -21.80 15.97
CA LEU A 587 -21.57 -21.64 15.34
C LEU A 587 -21.71 -22.58 14.14
N SER A 588 -20.74 -22.55 13.22
CA SER A 588 -20.70 -23.36 12.00
C SER A 588 -20.52 -24.86 12.27
N SER A 589 -19.88 -25.24 13.39
CA SER A 589 -19.80 -26.64 13.83
C SER A 589 -21.09 -27.17 14.47
N GLY A 590 -22.11 -26.33 14.69
CA GLY A 590 -23.37 -26.74 15.31
C GLY A 590 -23.34 -26.90 16.83
N MET A 591 -22.27 -26.46 17.50
CA MET A 591 -22.09 -26.61 18.96
C MET A 591 -22.98 -25.64 19.76
N ALA A 592 -23.40 -24.54 19.13
CA ALA A 592 -24.30 -23.54 19.70
C ALA A 592 -25.80 -23.92 19.68
N ARG A 593 -26.16 -25.07 19.07
CA ARG A 593 -27.58 -25.49 18.93
C ARG A 593 -28.28 -25.62 20.28
N ASP A 594 -29.54 -25.19 20.35
CA ASP A 594 -30.37 -25.21 21.57
C ASP A 594 -29.81 -24.43 22.78
N TRP A 595 -28.91 -23.45 22.58
CA TRP A 595 -28.37 -22.65 23.69
C TRP A 595 -29.47 -21.89 24.47
N PRO A 596 -29.44 -21.83 25.82
CA PRO A 596 -28.46 -22.44 26.74
C PRO A 596 -28.85 -23.84 27.27
N SER A 597 -29.84 -24.52 26.68
CA SER A 597 -30.41 -25.76 27.23
C SER A 597 -29.38 -26.88 27.35
N GLY A 598 -29.34 -27.56 28.51
CA GLY A 598 -28.40 -28.65 28.77
C GLY A 598 -26.98 -28.21 29.10
N ARG A 599 -26.74 -26.91 29.32
CA ARG A 599 -25.42 -26.35 29.65
C ARG A 599 -25.44 -25.79 31.07
N GLY A 600 -24.30 -25.91 31.73
CA GLY A 600 -24.13 -25.36 33.06
C GLY A 600 -22.72 -25.51 33.56
N ILE A 601 -22.52 -24.98 34.76
CA ILE A 601 -21.24 -24.96 35.45
C ILE A 601 -21.44 -25.61 36.80
N TRP A 602 -20.54 -26.51 37.15
CA TRP A 602 -20.42 -27.00 38.50
C TRP A 602 -19.08 -26.55 39.08
N HIS A 603 -19.04 -26.18 40.35
CA HIS A 603 -17.77 -26.00 41.06
C HIS A 603 -17.89 -26.48 42.51
N ASN A 604 -16.76 -26.89 43.08
CA ASN A 604 -16.70 -27.26 44.49
C ASN A 604 -16.82 -26.04 45.42
N ASP A 605 -17.11 -26.28 46.70
CA ASP A 605 -17.28 -25.24 47.72
C ASP A 605 -16.02 -24.36 47.86
N ALA A 606 -14.83 -24.94 47.64
CA ALA A 606 -13.54 -24.25 47.71
C ALA A 606 -13.17 -23.45 46.45
N LYS A 607 -13.99 -23.50 45.38
CA LYS A 607 -13.77 -22.78 44.12
C LYS A 607 -12.40 -23.06 43.47
N ASN A 608 -11.90 -24.28 43.61
CA ASN A 608 -10.58 -24.70 43.10
C ASN A 608 -10.64 -25.99 42.26
N PHE A 609 -11.84 -26.55 42.08
CA PHE A 609 -12.18 -27.64 41.15
C PHE A 609 -13.55 -27.35 40.52
N LEU A 610 -13.63 -27.36 39.19
CA LEU A 610 -14.80 -26.90 38.45
C LEU A 610 -14.97 -27.64 37.12
N VAL A 611 -16.21 -27.80 36.69
CA VAL A 611 -16.60 -28.57 35.50
C VAL A 611 -17.60 -27.78 34.67
N TRP A 612 -17.26 -27.52 33.41
CA TRP A 612 -18.22 -27.02 32.43
C TRP A 612 -18.90 -28.19 31.74
N ILE A 613 -20.21 -28.09 31.54
CA ILE A 613 -21.03 -29.15 30.94
C ILE A 613 -21.56 -28.67 29.58
N ASN A 614 -21.35 -29.48 28.53
CA ASN A 614 -21.85 -29.28 27.17
C ASN A 614 -21.45 -27.97 26.47
N GLU A 615 -20.21 -27.52 26.70
CA GLU A 615 -19.58 -26.37 26.01
C GLU A 615 -18.98 -26.83 24.66
N GLU A 616 -17.67 -27.01 24.57
CA GLU A 616 -16.99 -27.57 23.39
C GLU A 616 -16.95 -29.11 23.40
N ASP A 617 -16.94 -29.69 24.60
CA ASP A 617 -16.96 -31.14 24.84
C ASP A 617 -18.09 -31.44 25.85
N HIS A 618 -18.39 -32.73 26.14
CA HIS A 618 -19.41 -33.04 27.16
C HIS A 618 -19.04 -32.49 28.52
N THR A 619 -17.77 -32.63 28.91
CA THR A 619 -17.24 -32.01 30.12
C THR A 619 -15.92 -31.32 29.86
N ARG A 620 -15.68 -30.22 30.60
CA ARG A 620 -14.36 -29.61 30.74
C ARG A 620 -14.02 -29.49 32.21
N VAL A 621 -13.21 -30.43 32.69
CA VAL A 621 -12.80 -30.56 34.09
C VAL A 621 -11.56 -29.71 34.33
N ILE A 622 -11.59 -28.88 35.38
CA ILE A 622 -10.60 -27.85 35.64
C ILE A 622 -10.23 -27.87 37.13
N SER A 623 -8.94 -27.83 37.42
CA SER A 623 -8.39 -27.58 38.76
C SER A 623 -7.50 -26.34 38.68
N MET A 624 -7.61 -25.46 39.66
CA MET A 624 -6.78 -24.24 39.70
C MET A 624 -6.61 -23.69 41.11
N GLU A 625 -5.53 -22.97 41.34
CA GLU A 625 -5.32 -22.15 42.53
C GLU A 625 -4.35 -20.99 42.27
N LYS A 626 -4.30 -20.04 43.21
CA LYS A 626 -3.29 -18.97 43.20
C LYS A 626 -1.93 -19.54 43.61
N GLY A 627 -0.86 -18.95 43.09
CA GLY A 627 0.52 -19.38 43.33
C GLY A 627 0.99 -20.51 42.40
N GLY A 628 2.19 -21.00 42.70
CA GLY A 628 2.95 -21.91 41.85
C GLY A 628 2.82 -23.40 42.17
N ASN A 629 1.91 -23.82 43.06
CA ASN A 629 1.79 -25.21 43.50
C ASN A 629 1.03 -26.08 42.48
N MET A 630 1.62 -26.24 41.29
CA MET A 630 1.14 -27.11 40.22
C MET A 630 0.94 -28.56 40.70
N LYS A 631 1.74 -29.04 41.66
CA LYS A 631 1.61 -30.39 42.20
C LYS A 631 0.27 -30.60 42.92
N ALA A 632 -0.10 -29.69 43.82
CA ALA A 632 -1.40 -29.74 44.50
C ALA A 632 -2.57 -29.61 43.51
N VAL A 633 -2.45 -28.68 42.54
CA VAL A 633 -3.45 -28.52 41.47
C VAL A 633 -3.64 -29.82 40.67
N PHE A 634 -2.54 -30.47 40.28
CA PHE A 634 -2.59 -31.69 39.49
C PHE A 634 -3.06 -32.91 40.29
N SER A 635 -2.68 -33.03 41.57
CA SER A 635 -3.20 -34.07 42.45
C SER A 635 -4.71 -33.96 42.63
N ARG A 636 -5.21 -32.75 42.91
CA ARG A 636 -6.65 -32.47 43.00
C ARG A 636 -7.37 -32.75 41.69
N PHE A 637 -6.75 -32.38 40.57
CA PHE A 637 -7.28 -32.66 39.24
C PHE A 637 -7.42 -34.17 38.99
N CYS A 638 -6.37 -34.97 39.23
CA CYS A 638 -6.38 -36.41 38.96
C CYS A 638 -7.37 -37.13 39.88
N ASN A 639 -7.36 -36.81 41.18
CA ASN A 639 -8.25 -37.42 42.16
C ASN A 639 -9.71 -37.07 41.89
N GLY A 640 -10.01 -35.79 41.60
CA GLY A 640 -11.36 -35.35 41.26
C GLY A 640 -11.85 -35.95 39.95
N LEU A 641 -11.01 -35.97 38.91
CA LEU A 641 -11.36 -36.57 37.62
C LEU A 641 -11.66 -38.07 37.75
N LYS A 642 -10.86 -38.80 38.54
CA LYS A 642 -11.08 -40.21 38.82
C LYS A 642 -12.41 -40.46 39.53
N GLN A 643 -12.75 -39.65 40.53
CA GLN A 643 -14.04 -39.78 41.22
C GLN A 643 -15.23 -39.50 40.30
N VAL A 644 -15.12 -38.49 39.43
CA VAL A 644 -16.14 -38.22 38.40
C VAL A 644 -16.29 -39.41 37.47
N GLU A 645 -15.18 -39.99 37.01
CA GLU A 645 -15.18 -41.15 36.11
C GLU A 645 -15.79 -42.39 36.79
N ASP A 646 -15.39 -42.70 38.03
CA ASP A 646 -15.91 -43.84 38.79
C ASP A 646 -17.42 -43.68 39.04
N SER A 647 -17.89 -42.46 39.29
CA SER A 647 -19.32 -42.18 39.44
C SER A 647 -20.09 -42.34 38.12
N ILE A 648 -19.55 -41.87 36.99
CA ILE A 648 -20.13 -42.12 35.65
C ILE A 648 -20.17 -43.63 35.33
N LYS A 649 -19.13 -44.38 35.70
CA LYS A 649 -19.10 -45.86 35.58
C LYS A 649 -20.17 -46.55 36.40
N SER A 650 -20.45 -46.06 37.61
CA SER A 650 -21.53 -46.61 38.44
C SER A 650 -22.92 -46.45 37.80
N GLN A 651 -23.09 -45.47 36.91
CA GLN A 651 -24.31 -45.25 36.12
C GLN A 651 -24.35 -46.11 34.82
N GLY A 652 -23.38 -47.00 34.61
CA GLY A 652 -23.28 -47.84 33.40
C GLY A 652 -22.82 -47.08 32.16
N LYS A 653 -22.09 -45.97 32.34
CA LYS A 653 -21.51 -45.15 31.27
C LYS A 653 -19.99 -45.10 31.42
N GLU A 654 -19.28 -44.67 30.38
CA GLU A 654 -17.82 -44.50 30.45
C GLU A 654 -17.37 -43.35 29.56
N PHE A 655 -16.13 -42.90 29.72
CA PHE A 655 -15.56 -41.93 28.79
C PHE A 655 -15.17 -42.59 27.46
N MET A 656 -15.28 -41.83 26.36
CA MET A 656 -14.77 -42.23 25.06
C MET A 656 -13.24 -42.27 25.13
N TRP A 657 -12.67 -43.46 24.96
CA TRP A 657 -11.23 -43.70 25.00
C TRP A 657 -10.87 -44.86 24.08
N ASN A 658 -9.75 -44.74 23.35
CA ASN A 658 -9.15 -45.86 22.62
C ASN A 658 -7.61 -45.78 22.66
N GLU A 659 -6.96 -46.89 22.27
CA GLU A 659 -5.50 -47.05 22.40
C GLU A 659 -4.70 -46.10 21.48
N HIS A 660 -5.29 -45.68 20.35
CA HIS A 660 -4.64 -44.80 19.37
C HIS A 660 -4.80 -43.32 19.75
N LEU A 661 -6.02 -42.87 19.98
CA LEU A 661 -6.34 -41.45 20.18
C LEU A 661 -6.40 -41.03 21.65
N GLY A 662 -6.23 -41.96 22.60
CA GLY A 662 -6.49 -41.67 24.01
C GLY A 662 -7.95 -41.29 24.23
N PHE A 663 -8.20 -40.25 25.02
CA PHE A 663 -9.55 -39.71 25.19
C PHE A 663 -10.03 -39.00 23.93
N VAL A 664 -11.21 -39.41 23.45
CA VAL A 664 -11.80 -38.87 22.22
C VAL A 664 -12.62 -37.62 22.54
N LEU A 665 -12.32 -36.53 21.84
CA LEU A 665 -12.94 -35.21 22.01
C LEU A 665 -13.39 -34.64 20.67
N THR A 666 -14.19 -33.57 20.73
CA THR A 666 -14.81 -33.00 19.53
C THR A 666 -13.78 -32.49 18.53
N CYS A 667 -12.85 -31.66 18.99
CA CYS A 667 -11.82 -31.09 18.14
C CYS A 667 -10.60 -32.02 18.09
N PRO A 668 -10.07 -32.36 16.90
CA PRO A 668 -8.85 -33.17 16.78
C PRO A 668 -7.67 -32.61 17.57
N SER A 669 -7.58 -31.29 17.79
CA SER A 669 -6.49 -30.70 18.59
C SER A 669 -6.51 -31.09 20.07
N ASN A 670 -7.63 -31.57 20.58
CA ASN A 670 -7.80 -31.91 22.00
C ASN A 670 -7.68 -33.43 22.25
N LEU A 671 -7.45 -34.26 21.23
CA LEU A 671 -7.26 -35.71 21.42
C LEU A 671 -6.09 -36.05 22.35
N GLY A 672 -6.06 -37.30 22.81
CA GLY A 672 -5.05 -37.84 23.71
C GLY A 672 -5.41 -37.59 25.15
N THR A 673 -4.65 -36.72 25.80
CA THR A 673 -4.89 -36.31 27.18
C THR A 673 -6.07 -35.32 27.32
N GLY A 674 -6.34 -34.54 26.26
CA GLY A 674 -7.15 -33.31 26.34
C GLY A 674 -6.59 -32.22 27.24
N LEU A 675 -5.40 -32.44 27.81
CA LEU A 675 -4.91 -31.70 28.96
C LEU A 675 -4.21 -30.40 28.57
N ARG A 676 -4.70 -29.28 29.10
CA ARG A 676 -3.98 -28.01 29.10
C ARG A 676 -3.59 -27.65 30.53
N ALA A 677 -2.32 -27.85 30.85
CA ALA A 677 -1.70 -27.36 32.07
C ALA A 677 -0.91 -26.10 31.77
N GLY A 678 -1.03 -25.10 32.63
CA GLY A 678 -0.33 -23.84 32.48
C GLY A 678 -0.30 -23.00 33.73
N VAL A 679 0.55 -21.98 33.68
CA VAL A 679 0.71 -21.01 34.76
C VAL A 679 0.63 -19.59 34.22
N HIS A 680 0.16 -18.67 35.04
CA HIS A 680 0.44 -17.26 34.81
C HIS A 680 1.81 -16.94 35.40
N VAL A 681 2.76 -16.58 34.54
CA VAL A 681 4.14 -16.26 34.94
C VAL A 681 4.55 -14.88 34.43
N LYS A 682 5.25 -14.13 35.28
CA LYS A 682 5.76 -12.79 35.01
C LYS A 682 7.21 -12.86 34.49
N LEU A 683 7.44 -12.50 33.24
CA LEU A 683 8.73 -12.58 32.54
C LEU A 683 9.07 -11.28 31.78
N PRO A 684 9.13 -10.11 32.46
CA PRO A 684 9.22 -8.81 31.79
C PRO A 684 10.52 -8.58 31.01
N LYS A 685 11.62 -9.26 31.35
CA LYS A 685 12.89 -9.16 30.61
C LYS A 685 13.00 -10.21 29.52
N LEU A 686 12.76 -11.48 29.87
CA LEU A 686 12.85 -12.59 28.94
C LEU A 686 11.85 -12.43 27.80
N SER A 687 10.66 -11.86 28.04
CA SER A 687 9.68 -11.63 26.97
C SER A 687 10.12 -10.62 25.90
N THR A 688 11.13 -9.81 26.20
CA THR A 688 11.74 -8.84 25.26
C THR A 688 13.01 -9.39 24.60
N ASP A 689 13.50 -10.54 25.03
CA ASP A 689 14.63 -11.23 24.40
C ASP A 689 14.15 -11.90 23.10
N LYS A 690 14.88 -11.67 22.00
CA LYS A 690 14.54 -12.19 20.67
C LYS A 690 14.43 -13.73 20.65
N ARG A 691 15.18 -14.41 21.52
CA ARG A 691 15.22 -15.87 21.61
C ARG A 691 14.00 -16.47 22.29
N PHE A 692 13.13 -15.68 22.93
CA PHE A 692 12.03 -16.17 23.76
C PHE A 692 11.08 -17.11 23.01
N SER A 693 10.72 -16.80 21.77
CA SER A 693 9.85 -17.66 20.96
C SER A 693 10.53 -19.00 20.63
N GLY A 694 11.81 -18.98 20.27
CA GLY A 694 12.61 -20.20 20.02
C GLY A 694 12.79 -21.05 21.27
N ILE A 695 12.99 -20.43 22.43
CA ILE A 695 13.07 -21.11 23.74
C ILE A 695 11.75 -21.84 24.04
N LEU A 696 10.60 -21.16 23.88
CA LEU A 696 9.29 -21.79 24.12
C LEU A 696 9.04 -22.97 23.17
N LYS A 697 9.41 -22.84 21.89
CA LYS A 697 9.27 -23.89 20.88
C LYS A 697 10.13 -25.12 21.23
N ALA A 698 11.39 -24.91 21.62
CA ALA A 698 12.29 -25.98 22.06
C ALA A 698 11.77 -26.70 23.30
N LEU A 699 11.15 -25.95 24.23
CA LEU A 699 10.52 -26.51 25.44
C LEU A 699 9.14 -27.15 25.20
N ARG A 700 8.62 -27.14 23.96
CA ARG A 700 7.24 -27.59 23.65
C ARG A 700 6.16 -26.84 24.47
N LEU A 701 6.39 -25.55 24.70
CA LEU A 701 5.47 -24.65 25.39
C LEU A 701 4.87 -23.62 24.43
N GLN A 702 3.69 -23.11 24.78
CA GLN A 702 3.02 -22.01 24.10
C GLN A 702 2.71 -20.87 25.07
N LYS A 703 2.75 -19.62 24.58
CA LYS A 703 2.38 -18.40 25.33
C LYS A 703 1.04 -17.84 24.86
N ARG A 704 0.27 -17.27 25.79
CA ARG A 704 -0.94 -16.46 25.53
C ARG A 704 -0.98 -15.25 26.47
N GLY A 705 -1.79 -14.24 26.13
CA GLY A 705 -2.10 -13.19 27.09
C GLY A 705 -2.97 -13.69 28.24
N THR A 706 -3.10 -12.87 29.27
CA THR A 706 -3.72 -13.25 30.56
C THR A 706 -5.23 -13.49 30.50
N GLY A 707 -5.89 -13.24 29.36
CA GLY A 707 -7.33 -13.46 29.15
C GLY A 707 -7.68 -14.53 28.12
N GLY A 708 -6.72 -15.27 27.55
CA GLY A 708 -6.98 -16.34 26.58
C GLY A 708 -6.28 -16.16 25.22
N VAL A 709 -6.77 -16.89 24.21
CA VAL A 709 -6.08 -17.18 22.92
C VAL A 709 -5.74 -15.94 22.11
N ASP A 710 -6.47 -14.84 22.28
CA ASP A 710 -6.33 -13.63 21.45
C ASP A 710 -6.16 -12.35 22.29
N THR A 711 -5.72 -12.48 23.54
CA THR A 711 -5.52 -11.33 24.44
C THR A 711 -4.07 -10.89 24.48
N ALA A 712 -3.83 -9.57 24.53
CA ALA A 712 -2.49 -9.02 24.71
C ALA A 712 -1.95 -9.31 26.12
N ALA A 713 -0.66 -9.61 26.23
CA ALA A 713 0.00 -9.70 27.52
C ALA A 713 0.08 -8.32 28.18
N THR A 714 -0.21 -8.25 29.48
CA THR A 714 -0.09 -7.01 30.26
C THR A 714 1.08 -7.11 31.25
N GLY A 715 1.95 -6.10 31.25
CA GLY A 715 3.04 -5.98 32.23
C GLY A 715 4.06 -7.13 32.23
N GLY A 716 4.25 -7.83 31.09
CA GLY A 716 5.15 -8.97 30.98
C GLY A 716 4.62 -10.28 31.60
N THR A 717 3.31 -10.38 31.86
CA THR A 717 2.68 -11.62 32.37
C THR A 717 2.09 -12.44 31.24
N PHE A 718 2.39 -13.74 31.21
CA PHE A 718 1.96 -14.68 30.17
C PHE A 718 1.30 -15.92 30.77
N ASP A 719 0.29 -16.45 30.08
CA ASP A 719 -0.19 -17.83 30.26
C ASP A 719 0.74 -18.75 29.47
N ILE A 720 1.63 -19.45 30.19
CA ILE A 720 2.56 -20.44 29.63
C ILE A 720 1.97 -21.82 29.87
N SER A 721 1.77 -22.59 28.80
CA SER A 721 1.13 -23.91 28.87
C SER A 721 1.77 -24.91 27.92
N ASN A 722 1.54 -26.20 28.16
CA ASN A 722 1.99 -27.27 27.26
C ASN A 722 1.40 -27.09 25.85
N MET A 723 2.21 -27.37 24.82
CA MET A 723 1.79 -27.36 23.42
C MET A 723 1.16 -28.71 23.02
N ASP A 724 1.72 -29.81 23.51
CA ASP A 724 1.34 -31.19 23.14
C ASP A 724 0.11 -31.69 23.90
N ARG A 725 -0.68 -32.54 23.23
CA ARG A 725 -1.89 -33.17 23.80
C ARG A 725 -1.93 -34.68 23.57
N LEU A 726 -1.37 -35.13 22.45
CA LEU A 726 -1.36 -36.51 21.98
C LEU A 726 0.07 -37.07 21.96
N GLY A 727 0.22 -38.39 22.06
CA GLY A 727 1.52 -39.09 22.16
C GLY A 727 2.20 -39.15 23.54
N THR A 728 2.01 -38.16 24.42
CA THR A 728 2.57 -38.16 25.79
C THR A 728 1.49 -38.11 26.86
N SER A 729 1.77 -38.66 28.03
CA SER A 729 0.81 -38.75 29.14
C SER A 729 0.55 -37.42 29.84
N GLU A 730 -0.52 -37.37 30.64
CA GLU A 730 -0.88 -36.21 31.46
C GLU A 730 0.26 -35.80 32.40
N VAL A 731 0.85 -36.76 33.12
CA VAL A 731 2.03 -36.51 33.96
C VAL A 731 3.19 -35.91 33.15
N GLN A 732 3.50 -36.48 31.98
CA GLN A 732 4.59 -35.98 31.13
C GLN A 732 4.33 -34.53 30.68
N GLN A 733 3.10 -34.22 30.28
CA GLN A 733 2.75 -32.87 29.82
C GLN A 733 2.79 -31.83 30.94
N VAL A 734 2.36 -32.19 32.16
CA VAL A 734 2.46 -31.31 33.32
C VAL A 734 3.93 -31.15 33.75
N GLN A 735 4.73 -32.22 33.68
CA GLN A 735 6.17 -32.17 33.95
C GLN A 735 6.89 -31.20 33.00
N THR A 736 6.57 -31.24 31.70
CA THR A 736 7.10 -30.28 30.71
C THR A 736 6.83 -28.82 31.10
N VAL A 737 5.64 -28.53 31.63
CA VAL A 737 5.28 -27.18 32.10
C VAL A 737 6.07 -26.83 33.36
N VAL A 738 6.15 -27.72 34.34
CA VAL A 738 6.90 -27.49 35.59
C VAL A 738 8.37 -27.21 35.28
N ASP A 739 9.02 -28.06 34.50
CA ASP A 739 10.44 -27.95 34.18
C ASP A 739 10.72 -26.72 33.31
N GLY A 740 9.91 -26.49 32.28
CA GLY A 740 10.07 -25.33 31.41
C GLY A 740 9.83 -24.00 32.14
N VAL A 741 8.83 -23.90 33.02
CA VAL A 741 8.60 -22.69 33.81
C VAL A 741 9.75 -22.42 34.78
N LYS A 742 10.32 -23.45 35.42
CA LYS A 742 11.51 -23.29 36.26
C LYS A 742 12.67 -22.67 35.47
N LEU A 743 12.92 -23.19 34.27
CA LEU A 743 13.97 -22.67 33.40
C LEU A 743 13.71 -21.21 32.96
N LEU A 744 12.48 -20.89 32.55
CA LEU A 744 12.10 -19.53 32.16
C LEU A 744 12.26 -18.53 33.32
N VAL A 745 11.89 -18.92 34.54
CA VAL A 745 12.08 -18.10 35.74
C VAL A 745 13.56 -17.93 36.08
N GLU A 746 14.38 -18.96 35.88
CA GLU A 746 15.83 -18.85 36.07
C GLU A 746 16.47 -17.88 35.06
N MET A 747 16.07 -17.97 33.79
CA MET A 747 16.48 -17.04 32.75
C MET A 747 16.06 -15.59 33.09
N GLU A 748 14.82 -15.38 33.52
CA GLU A 748 14.34 -14.05 33.96
C GLU A 748 15.20 -13.51 35.12
N LYS A 749 15.50 -14.34 36.13
CA LYS A 749 16.37 -13.96 37.26
C LYS A 749 17.78 -13.57 36.82
N LYS A 750 18.36 -14.25 35.81
CA LYS A 750 19.66 -13.87 35.24
C LYS A 750 19.57 -12.55 34.48
N LEU A 751 18.54 -12.36 33.65
CA LEU A 751 18.33 -11.12 32.90
C LEU A 751 18.07 -9.92 33.81
N GLU A 752 17.32 -10.09 34.90
CA GLU A 752 17.14 -9.06 35.94
C GLU A 752 18.48 -8.62 36.55
N LYS A 753 19.45 -9.53 36.67
CA LYS A 753 20.83 -9.26 37.11
C LYS A 753 21.77 -8.82 35.98
N LYS A 754 21.25 -8.59 34.77
CA LYS A 754 22.02 -8.27 33.54
C LYS A 754 23.05 -9.34 33.16
N GLN A 755 22.79 -10.59 33.52
CA GLN A 755 23.62 -11.73 33.15
C GLN A 755 23.14 -12.34 31.83
N LYS A 756 24.06 -12.99 31.13
CA LYS A 756 23.78 -13.78 29.94
C LYS A 756 23.00 -15.06 30.29
N ILE A 757 22.17 -15.54 29.38
CA ILE A 757 21.35 -16.76 29.54
C ILE A 757 21.77 -17.89 28.58
N ASP A 758 22.88 -17.70 27.85
CA ASP A 758 23.35 -18.64 26.82
C ASP A 758 23.62 -20.05 27.37
N ASP A 759 23.98 -20.15 28.65
CA ASP A 759 24.20 -21.40 29.36
C ASP A 759 22.90 -22.10 29.84
N LEU A 760 21.74 -21.45 29.67
CA LEU A 760 20.42 -21.98 30.04
C LEU A 760 19.57 -22.37 28.82
N LEU A 761 20.07 -22.21 27.60
CA LEU A 761 19.30 -22.52 26.40
C LEU A 761 18.95 -24.03 26.37
N PRO A 762 17.67 -24.39 26.15
CA PRO A 762 17.23 -25.79 26.21
C PRO A 762 17.79 -26.61 25.06
N GLU A 763 17.92 -27.93 25.27
CA GLU A 763 18.35 -28.85 24.22
C GLU A 763 17.38 -28.80 23.03
N GLY A 764 17.93 -28.74 21.81
CA GLY A 764 17.13 -28.53 20.60
C GLY A 764 16.73 -27.08 20.33
N PHE A 765 17.14 -26.12 21.18
CA PHE A 765 17.10 -24.70 20.83
C PHE A 765 17.96 -24.47 19.59
N LYS A 766 17.31 -24.06 18.52
CA LYS A 766 17.96 -23.43 17.37
C LYS A 766 17.76 -21.95 17.55
N ASP A 767 18.83 -21.18 17.44
CA ASP A 767 18.70 -19.74 17.43
C ASP A 767 18.00 -19.34 16.14
N GLU A 768 16.68 -19.27 16.20
CA GLU A 768 15.86 -18.79 15.09
C GLU A 768 16.13 -17.30 14.83
N ALA A 769 16.84 -16.58 15.71
CA ALA A 769 17.38 -15.27 15.36
C ALA A 769 18.61 -15.36 14.45
N GLU A 770 19.40 -16.44 14.50
CA GLU A 770 20.48 -16.71 13.53
C GLU A 770 19.97 -17.40 12.24
N ASP A 771 18.85 -18.12 12.29
CA ASP A 771 18.21 -18.68 11.08
C ASP A 771 17.17 -17.73 10.44
N GLU A 772 16.67 -16.69 11.14
CA GLU A 772 16.07 -15.49 10.52
C GLU A 772 17.16 -14.51 10.01
N GLU A 773 18.37 -14.53 10.58
CA GLU A 773 19.55 -13.84 10.03
C GLU A 773 20.32 -14.64 8.95
N LYS A 774 19.87 -15.86 8.60
CA LYS A 774 20.27 -16.53 7.34
C LYS A 774 19.12 -16.50 6.35
N ALA A 775 19.01 -15.56 5.43
CA ALA A 775 19.91 -14.50 5.07
C ALA A 775 19.02 -13.40 4.48
N VAL A 776 19.11 -12.16 5.00
CA VAL A 776 19.00 -11.05 4.05
C VAL A 776 20.22 -11.24 3.17
N VAL A 777 20.07 -11.95 2.05
CA VAL A 777 21.11 -12.04 1.04
C VAL A 777 21.18 -10.64 0.43
N THR A 778 21.81 -9.73 1.14
CA THR A 778 22.02 -8.39 0.62
C THR A 778 23.10 -8.53 -0.43
N HIS A 779 22.71 -8.41 -1.68
CA HIS A 779 23.67 -8.44 -2.76
C HIS A 779 24.48 -7.14 -2.74
N PRO A 780 25.82 -7.21 -2.88
CA PRO A 780 26.62 -6.01 -2.98
C PRO A 780 26.13 -5.17 -4.15
N ARG A 781 26.02 -3.86 -3.95
CA ARG A 781 25.67 -2.92 -5.02
C ARG A 781 26.73 -3.00 -6.11
N ALA A 782 26.30 -2.96 -7.36
CA ALA A 782 27.20 -2.89 -8.49
C ALA A 782 27.95 -1.54 -8.48
N GLU A 783 29.20 -1.56 -8.93
CA GLU A 783 29.95 -0.33 -9.19
C GLU A 783 29.39 0.32 -10.46
N VAL A 784 28.95 1.57 -10.34
CA VAL A 784 28.34 2.32 -11.44
C VAL A 784 29.43 2.98 -12.29
N LYS A 785 29.51 2.63 -13.57
CA LYS A 785 30.59 3.08 -14.48
C LYS A 785 30.20 4.23 -15.38
N ALA A 786 28.94 4.28 -15.81
CA ALA A 786 28.43 5.32 -16.68
C ALA A 786 28.37 6.69 -15.98
N SER A 787 28.40 7.76 -16.78
CA SER A 787 28.18 9.12 -16.28
C SER A 787 26.71 9.32 -15.89
N ASN A 788 26.48 10.00 -14.76
CA ASN A 788 25.14 10.44 -14.35
C ASN A 788 24.78 11.82 -14.94
N PHE A 789 25.67 12.43 -15.73
CA PHE A 789 25.44 13.73 -16.36
C PHE A 789 24.32 13.64 -17.42
N PRO A 790 23.31 14.53 -17.40
CA PRO A 790 22.23 14.54 -18.38
C PRO A 790 22.71 14.95 -19.78
N ASP A 791 22.03 14.48 -20.83
CA ASP A 791 22.22 15.01 -22.18
C ASP A 791 21.28 16.19 -22.43
N PHE A 792 21.86 17.34 -22.74
CA PHE A 792 21.14 18.60 -23.00
C PHE A 792 21.12 19.01 -24.48
N SER A 793 21.54 18.14 -25.41
CA SER A 793 21.65 18.45 -26.85
C SER A 793 20.34 18.91 -27.50
N LYS A 794 19.18 18.52 -26.94
CA LYS A 794 17.85 18.90 -27.41
C LYS A 794 17.12 19.88 -26.47
N HIS A 795 17.82 20.45 -25.47
CA HIS A 795 17.21 21.29 -24.43
C HIS A 795 17.35 22.79 -24.71
N ASN A 796 16.27 23.53 -24.44
CA ASN A 796 16.15 24.97 -24.54
C ASN A 796 15.65 25.60 -23.23
N ASN A 797 16.47 25.54 -22.18
CA ASN A 797 16.21 26.15 -20.88
C ASN A 797 17.51 26.65 -20.22
N TRP A 798 17.40 27.58 -19.27
CA TRP A 798 18.57 28.21 -18.65
C TRP A 798 19.42 27.24 -17.84
N MET A 799 18.80 26.30 -17.10
CA MET A 799 19.52 25.25 -16.38
C MET A 799 20.46 24.48 -17.31
N ALA A 800 19.94 23.97 -18.43
CA ALA A 800 20.69 23.19 -19.40
C ALA A 800 21.84 23.98 -20.07
N LYS A 801 21.69 25.31 -20.20
CA LYS A 801 22.75 26.19 -20.72
C LYS A 801 23.84 26.48 -19.70
N CYS A 802 23.51 26.51 -18.41
CA CYS A 802 24.43 26.86 -17.34
C CYS A 802 25.13 25.64 -16.71
N LEU A 803 24.47 24.47 -16.71
CA LEU A 803 25.00 23.27 -16.07
C LEU A 803 26.05 22.58 -16.95
N THR A 804 27.32 22.75 -16.59
CA THR A 804 28.44 22.02 -17.19
C THR A 804 28.72 20.72 -16.43
N GLU A 805 29.43 19.78 -17.08
CA GLU A 805 29.84 18.52 -16.44
C GLU A 805 30.74 18.76 -15.21
N ASP A 806 31.59 19.79 -15.24
CA ASP A 806 32.42 20.19 -14.10
C ASP A 806 31.58 20.67 -12.91
N ILE A 807 30.59 21.54 -13.17
CA ILE A 807 29.65 22.01 -12.13
C ILE A 807 28.87 20.82 -11.57
N TYR A 808 28.37 19.94 -12.44
CA TYR A 808 27.64 18.75 -12.01
C TYR A 808 28.48 17.83 -11.13
N ASN A 809 29.71 17.50 -11.56
CA ASN A 809 30.61 16.64 -10.78
C ASN A 809 31.00 17.24 -9.43
N LYS A 810 31.08 18.57 -9.34
CA LYS A 810 31.31 19.27 -8.07
C LYS A 810 30.12 19.15 -7.10
N LEU A 811 28.89 19.14 -7.62
CA LEU A 811 27.67 19.31 -6.81
C LEU A 811 26.82 18.04 -6.63
N LYS A 812 26.95 17.03 -7.50
CA LYS A 812 26.03 15.87 -7.58
C LYS A 812 25.91 15.05 -6.30
N ASP A 813 26.96 15.00 -5.49
CA ASP A 813 27.02 14.21 -4.25
C ASP A 813 26.62 15.02 -3.00
N LEU A 814 26.33 16.32 -3.17
CA LEU A 814 25.91 17.20 -2.09
C LEU A 814 24.41 17.05 -1.80
N LYS A 815 24.06 17.21 -0.52
CA LYS A 815 22.68 17.20 -0.03
C LYS A 815 22.47 18.34 0.96
N THR A 816 21.33 19.01 0.86
CA THR A 816 20.90 19.98 1.88
C THR A 816 20.57 19.28 3.19
N LYS A 817 20.33 20.04 4.26
CA LYS A 817 19.94 19.50 5.58
C LYS A 817 18.60 18.76 5.53
N SER A 818 17.70 19.13 4.63
CA SER A 818 16.45 18.40 4.41
C SER A 818 16.61 17.16 3.53
N GLY A 819 17.81 16.93 2.98
CA GLY A 819 18.12 15.82 2.08
C GLY A 819 17.88 16.10 0.60
N CYS A 820 17.59 17.36 0.21
CA CYS A 820 17.41 17.72 -1.20
C CYS A 820 18.75 17.61 -1.95
N THR A 821 18.72 17.09 -3.18
CA THR A 821 19.90 16.86 -4.03
C THR A 821 19.86 17.77 -5.25
N LEU A 822 21.01 17.94 -5.91
CA LEU A 822 21.06 18.63 -7.20
C LEU A 822 20.15 17.94 -8.24
N ASP A 823 20.19 16.61 -8.32
CA ASP A 823 19.35 15.83 -9.25
C ASP A 823 17.86 16.11 -9.03
N ALA A 824 17.40 16.23 -7.77
CA ALA A 824 16.03 16.61 -7.47
C ALA A 824 15.69 18.03 -7.95
N CYS A 825 16.63 18.97 -7.84
CA CYS A 825 16.43 20.35 -8.26
C CYS A 825 16.32 20.49 -9.79
N ILE A 826 17.09 19.72 -10.56
CA ILE A 826 17.16 19.83 -12.02
C ILE A 826 16.20 18.88 -12.75
N GLN A 827 15.58 17.91 -12.06
CA GLN A 827 14.78 16.85 -12.69
C GLN A 827 13.70 17.40 -13.62
N THR A 828 13.04 18.50 -13.22
CA THR A 828 12.04 19.17 -14.06
C THR A 828 12.60 19.64 -15.41
N GLY A 829 13.80 20.22 -15.46
CA GLY A 829 14.42 20.63 -16.73
C GLY A 829 15.12 19.50 -17.48
N VAL A 830 15.47 18.40 -16.81
CA VAL A 830 15.98 17.19 -17.48
C VAL A 830 14.86 16.51 -18.26
N ASP A 831 13.72 16.29 -17.62
CA ASP A 831 12.57 15.58 -18.22
C ASP A 831 11.79 16.45 -19.22
N ASN A 832 11.95 17.78 -19.15
CA ASN A 832 11.27 18.74 -19.99
C ASN A 832 12.29 19.60 -20.74
N PRO A 833 12.54 19.32 -22.03
CA PRO A 833 13.54 20.03 -22.82
C PRO A 833 13.39 21.55 -22.84
N GLY A 834 12.17 22.06 -22.69
CA GLY A 834 11.86 23.49 -22.75
C GLY A 834 11.05 23.83 -24.01
N HIS A 835 10.68 25.09 -24.14
CA HIS A 835 9.89 25.57 -25.29
C HIS A 835 10.83 26.06 -26.41
N PRO A 836 10.55 25.79 -27.70
CA PRO A 836 11.47 26.15 -28.79
C PRO A 836 11.74 27.65 -28.93
N PHE A 837 10.80 28.50 -28.49
CA PHE A 837 10.89 29.96 -28.67
C PHE A 837 11.18 30.74 -27.38
N ILE A 838 11.16 30.10 -26.21
CA ILE A 838 11.30 30.80 -24.91
C ILE A 838 12.20 29.97 -23.99
N TYR A 839 13.20 30.61 -23.40
CA TYR A 839 14.04 29.98 -22.37
C TYR A 839 13.28 29.88 -21.05
N THR A 840 12.85 28.67 -20.71
CA THR A 840 12.34 28.34 -19.37
C THR A 840 13.49 28.25 -18.37
N VAL A 841 13.18 28.20 -17.07
CA VAL A 841 14.20 28.12 -16.01
C VAL A 841 14.89 26.75 -16.00
N GLY A 842 14.12 25.66 -15.97
CA GLY A 842 14.64 24.30 -15.99
C GLY A 842 15.12 23.73 -14.63
N LEU A 843 14.92 24.44 -13.53
CA LEU A 843 15.20 23.93 -12.18
C LEU A 843 14.29 24.57 -11.12
N THR A 844 14.14 23.87 -10.00
CA THR A 844 13.38 24.28 -8.81
C THR A 844 14.18 24.01 -7.54
N ALA A 845 14.03 24.85 -6.51
CA ALA A 845 14.62 24.60 -5.20
C ALA A 845 13.71 23.68 -4.37
N GLY A 846 14.32 22.70 -3.66
CA GLY A 846 13.61 21.87 -2.68
C GLY A 846 13.55 22.49 -1.29
N ASP A 847 14.50 23.36 -0.95
CA ASP A 847 14.48 24.15 0.28
C ASP A 847 15.28 25.45 0.08
N GLU A 848 15.35 26.28 1.12
CA GLU A 848 16.08 27.54 1.08
C GLU A 848 17.60 27.36 0.87
N GLU A 849 18.19 26.31 1.44
CA GLU A 849 19.63 26.02 1.37
C GLU A 849 20.08 25.66 -0.05
N CYS A 850 19.17 25.21 -0.92
CA CYS A 850 19.47 24.94 -2.33
C CYS A 850 20.11 26.14 -3.05
N TYR A 851 19.66 27.36 -2.76
CA TYR A 851 20.18 28.59 -3.38
C TYR A 851 21.62 28.89 -2.96
N GLU A 852 22.08 28.38 -1.82
CA GLU A 852 23.46 28.55 -1.35
C GLU A 852 24.31 27.33 -1.73
N LEU A 853 23.85 26.12 -1.41
CA LEU A 853 24.60 24.88 -1.60
C LEU A 853 24.85 24.56 -3.09
N PHE A 854 23.88 24.86 -3.95
CA PHE A 854 23.96 24.66 -5.40
C PHE A 854 24.17 25.98 -6.15
N GLY A 855 24.70 27.02 -5.47
CA GLY A 855 24.87 28.38 -5.98
C GLY A 855 25.64 28.47 -7.31
N ASP A 856 26.65 27.63 -7.54
CA ASP A 856 27.39 27.63 -8.82
C ASP A 856 26.47 27.45 -10.04
N LEU A 857 25.37 26.71 -9.89
CA LEU A 857 24.33 26.58 -10.91
C LEU A 857 23.22 27.63 -10.73
N PHE A 858 22.67 27.77 -9.52
CA PHE A 858 21.51 28.63 -9.27
C PHE A 858 21.81 30.10 -9.59
N ASP A 859 22.96 30.63 -9.19
CA ASP A 859 23.36 32.02 -9.45
C ASP A 859 23.45 32.29 -10.96
N SER A 860 24.07 31.37 -11.70
CA SER A 860 24.21 31.48 -13.16
C SER A 860 22.83 31.51 -13.85
N VAL A 861 21.89 30.69 -13.39
CA VAL A 861 20.52 30.66 -13.93
C VAL A 861 19.73 31.91 -13.54
N ILE A 862 19.89 32.39 -12.30
CA ILE A 862 19.27 33.63 -11.81
C ILE A 862 19.75 34.83 -12.63
N GLU A 863 21.06 34.95 -12.84
CA GLU A 863 21.66 36.04 -13.60
C GLU A 863 21.10 36.10 -15.03
N ASN A 864 21.05 34.96 -15.73
CA ASN A 864 20.52 34.88 -17.08
C ASN A 864 19.00 35.13 -17.12
N ARG A 865 18.23 34.61 -16.15
CA ARG A 865 16.77 34.78 -16.11
C ARG A 865 16.34 36.20 -15.74
N HIS A 866 17.09 36.89 -14.89
CA HIS A 866 16.74 38.19 -14.31
C HIS A 866 17.67 39.30 -14.80
N ASN A 867 17.97 39.31 -16.11
CA ASN A 867 18.63 40.42 -16.81
C ASN A 867 19.97 40.88 -16.18
N GLY A 868 20.84 39.93 -15.87
CA GLY A 868 22.16 40.20 -15.28
C GLY A 868 22.11 40.48 -13.79
N PHE A 869 21.15 39.92 -13.04
CA PHE A 869 21.12 40.00 -11.58
C PHE A 869 22.19 39.08 -10.96
N THR A 870 23.43 39.57 -10.92
CA THR A 870 24.61 38.88 -10.40
C THR A 870 24.51 38.62 -8.89
N LYS A 871 25.21 37.58 -8.40
CA LYS A 871 25.22 37.17 -6.97
C LYS A 871 25.56 38.26 -5.94
N ASP A 872 26.25 39.32 -6.36
CA ASP A 872 26.64 40.43 -5.48
C ASP A 872 25.60 41.57 -5.41
N LYS A 873 24.55 41.52 -6.23
CA LYS A 873 23.46 42.52 -6.19
C LYS A 873 22.54 42.28 -5.02
N LYS A 874 21.82 43.31 -4.59
CA LYS A 874 20.84 43.23 -3.49
C LYS A 874 19.46 43.55 -4.01
N HIS A 875 18.45 42.88 -3.47
CA HIS A 875 17.07 43.12 -3.80
C HIS A 875 16.46 44.16 -2.84
N THR A 876 15.56 45.00 -3.35
CA THR A 876 14.84 46.01 -2.57
C THR A 876 13.38 45.59 -2.42
N THR A 877 12.86 45.65 -1.20
CA THR A 877 11.44 45.37 -0.88
C THR A 877 10.76 46.66 -0.41
N ASP A 878 9.60 46.98 -0.97
CA ASP A 878 8.80 48.16 -0.59
C ASP A 878 7.31 47.89 -0.75
N LEU A 879 6.62 47.68 0.38
CA LEU A 879 5.18 47.43 0.45
C LEU A 879 4.40 48.67 0.93
N ASP A 880 4.83 49.86 0.57
CA ASP A 880 4.15 51.12 0.89
C ASP A 880 3.32 51.63 -0.30
N ALA A 881 2.05 51.21 -0.34
CA ALA A 881 1.11 51.59 -1.39
C ALA A 881 0.86 53.11 -1.49
N SER A 882 1.16 53.90 -0.45
CA SER A 882 1.00 55.36 -0.50
C SER A 882 1.97 56.04 -1.48
N LYS A 883 3.03 55.34 -1.88
CA LYS A 883 4.02 55.81 -2.86
C LYS A 883 3.57 55.67 -4.32
N LEU A 884 2.47 54.96 -4.58
CA LEU A 884 1.90 54.87 -5.92
C LEU A 884 1.31 56.21 -6.37
N LYS A 885 1.57 56.56 -7.63
CA LYS A 885 1.02 57.73 -8.30
C LYS A 885 -0.06 57.27 -9.30
N GLY A 886 -1.30 57.70 -9.07
CA GLY A 886 -2.47 57.28 -9.84
C GLY A 886 -2.88 55.83 -9.58
N GLY A 887 -3.54 55.21 -10.57
CA GLY A 887 -3.99 53.82 -10.50
C GLY A 887 -5.38 53.66 -9.88
N ASP A 888 -5.99 54.74 -9.42
CA ASP A 888 -7.41 54.89 -9.10
C ASP A 888 -8.21 55.50 -10.27
N ASP A 889 -7.52 55.84 -11.36
CA ASP A 889 -7.99 56.61 -12.51
C ASP A 889 -7.80 55.89 -13.86
N LEU A 890 -7.53 54.57 -13.85
CA LEU A 890 -7.45 53.79 -15.10
C LEU A 890 -8.83 53.72 -15.79
N ASP A 891 -8.84 53.87 -17.11
CA ASP A 891 -10.07 54.01 -17.90
C ASP A 891 -10.96 52.76 -17.80
N PRO A 892 -12.18 52.87 -17.24
CA PRO A 892 -13.07 51.73 -17.02
C PRO A 892 -13.67 51.14 -18.31
N ASP A 893 -13.63 51.86 -19.44
CA ASP A 893 -14.09 51.33 -20.73
C ASP A 893 -13.10 50.30 -21.30
N PHE A 894 -11.82 50.43 -20.92
CA PHE A 894 -10.74 49.56 -21.38
C PHE A 894 -10.30 48.56 -20.30
N VAL A 895 -10.18 48.98 -19.04
CA VAL A 895 -9.64 48.16 -17.94
C VAL A 895 -10.77 47.48 -17.15
N LEU A 896 -10.84 46.16 -17.27
CA LEU A 896 -11.96 45.34 -16.77
C LEU A 896 -11.77 44.84 -15.34
N SER A 897 -10.54 44.57 -14.94
CA SER A 897 -10.20 44.08 -13.60
C SER A 897 -8.73 44.28 -13.30
N SER A 898 -8.41 44.46 -12.02
CA SER A 898 -7.06 44.63 -11.50
C SER A 898 -6.72 43.52 -10.52
N ARG A 899 -5.49 43.00 -10.58
CA ARG A 899 -5.06 41.89 -9.74
C ARG A 899 -3.57 42.00 -9.40
N VAL A 900 -3.26 41.80 -8.12
CA VAL A 900 -1.90 41.67 -7.60
C VAL A 900 -1.77 40.34 -6.87
N ARG A 901 -0.74 39.56 -7.20
CA ARG A 901 -0.42 38.32 -6.46
C ARG A 901 1.05 38.22 -6.14
N THR A 902 1.39 37.49 -5.08
CA THR A 902 2.76 37.07 -4.79
C THR A 902 2.82 35.69 -4.14
N GLY A 903 3.95 35.00 -4.29
CA GLY A 903 4.27 33.80 -3.53
C GLY A 903 5.01 34.13 -2.23
N ARG A 904 4.83 33.34 -1.16
CA ARG A 904 5.71 33.35 0.03
C ARG A 904 5.95 31.93 0.53
N SER A 905 7.19 31.67 0.93
CA SER A 905 7.64 30.41 1.56
C SER A 905 7.91 30.62 3.04
N ILE A 906 7.73 29.58 3.86
CA ILE A 906 7.69 29.68 5.34
C ILE A 906 8.77 28.81 5.96
N ARG A 907 9.65 29.38 6.79
CA ARG A 907 10.66 28.65 7.57
C ARG A 907 10.01 27.91 8.76
N PRO A 908 10.55 26.74 9.16
CA PRO A 908 11.73 26.06 8.62
C PRO A 908 11.37 24.97 7.58
N TYR A 909 10.17 24.99 7.01
CA TYR A 909 9.68 23.88 6.19
C TYR A 909 10.32 23.84 4.80
N PRO A 910 10.69 22.67 4.26
CA PRO A 910 11.11 22.52 2.87
C PRO A 910 10.02 22.99 1.89
N LEU A 911 10.42 23.41 0.70
CA LEU A 911 9.54 23.89 -0.36
C LEU A 911 8.70 22.74 -0.96
N PRO A 912 7.58 23.03 -1.65
CA PRO A 912 6.66 22.01 -2.19
C PRO A 912 7.30 20.88 -3.02
N PRO A 913 8.38 21.09 -3.81
CA PRO A 913 9.06 19.99 -4.50
C PRO A 913 9.59 18.91 -3.57
N HIS A 914 10.02 19.26 -2.35
CA HIS A 914 10.78 18.37 -1.47
C HIS A 914 10.08 18.04 -0.15
N CYS A 915 9.11 18.84 0.30
CA CYS A 915 8.44 18.59 1.59
C CYS A 915 7.78 17.20 1.66
N ASN A 916 7.75 16.63 2.86
CA ASN A 916 6.96 15.44 3.17
C ASN A 916 5.51 15.81 3.58
N ARG A 917 4.67 14.80 3.85
CA ARG A 917 3.25 15.01 4.20
C ARG A 917 3.08 15.79 5.50
N GLU A 918 3.86 15.47 6.53
CA GLU A 918 3.84 16.15 7.83
C GLU A 918 4.19 17.62 7.69
N GLU A 919 5.28 17.94 6.99
CA GLU A 919 5.74 19.31 6.75
C GLU A 919 4.70 20.10 5.97
N ARG A 920 4.09 19.49 4.95
CA ARG A 920 3.03 20.12 4.16
C ARG A 920 1.80 20.45 5.01
N ARG A 921 1.35 19.51 5.84
CA ARG A 921 0.25 19.71 6.81
C ARG A 921 0.62 20.75 7.86
N ALA A 922 1.88 20.82 8.26
CA ALA A 922 2.37 21.82 9.21
C ALA A 922 2.32 23.24 8.60
N VAL A 923 2.71 23.40 7.33
CA VAL A 923 2.52 24.65 6.57
C VAL A 923 1.05 25.03 6.51
N GLU A 924 0.16 24.10 6.15
CA GLU A 924 -1.29 24.35 6.12
C GLU A 924 -1.79 24.86 7.48
N LYS A 925 -1.38 24.22 8.57
CA LYS A 925 -1.78 24.60 9.93
C LYS A 925 -1.28 25.99 10.34
N VAL A 926 -0.06 26.35 9.97
CA VAL A 926 0.50 27.69 10.22
C VAL A 926 -0.28 28.74 9.45
N CYS A 927 -0.56 28.47 8.16
CA CYS A 927 -1.32 29.38 7.30
C CYS A 927 -2.75 29.55 7.79
N THR A 928 -3.49 28.46 8.00
CA THR A 928 -4.89 28.50 8.43
C THR A 928 -5.06 29.24 9.76
N LYS A 929 -4.21 28.97 10.75
CA LYS A 929 -4.23 29.69 12.03
C LYS A 929 -3.90 31.19 11.88
N ALA A 930 -3.02 31.55 10.94
CA ALA A 930 -2.78 32.96 10.63
C ALA A 930 -4.01 33.61 9.97
N LEU A 931 -4.65 32.92 9.03
CA LEU A 931 -5.80 33.42 8.28
C LEU A 931 -7.06 33.55 9.15
N GLU A 932 -7.25 32.68 10.15
CA GLU A 932 -8.30 32.81 11.19
C GLU A 932 -8.17 34.09 12.00
N GLY A 933 -6.94 34.62 12.16
CA GLY A 933 -6.67 35.87 12.85
C GLY A 933 -6.98 37.14 12.04
N LEU A 934 -7.34 37.00 10.75
CA LEU A 934 -7.71 38.14 9.91
C LEU A 934 -9.10 38.68 10.31
N SER A 935 -9.20 40.00 10.38
CA SER A 935 -10.41 40.70 10.81
C SER A 935 -10.76 41.85 9.86
N GLY A 936 -11.93 42.45 10.05
CA GLY A 936 -12.43 43.53 9.20
C GLY A 936 -12.60 43.08 7.74
N PRO A 937 -12.19 43.90 6.75
CA PRO A 937 -12.30 43.59 5.32
C PRO A 937 -11.54 42.32 4.87
N LEU A 938 -10.58 41.85 5.66
CA LEU A 938 -9.78 40.65 5.34
C LEU A 938 -10.36 39.37 5.95
N LYS A 939 -11.40 39.46 6.79
CA LYS A 939 -12.05 38.30 7.40
C LYS A 939 -12.64 37.39 6.32
N GLY A 940 -12.41 36.08 6.46
CA GLY A 940 -12.80 35.11 5.45
C GLY A 940 -12.99 33.69 5.96
N LYS A 941 -13.08 32.75 5.01
CA LYS A 941 -13.22 31.31 5.25
C LYS A 941 -12.12 30.56 4.51
N TYR A 942 -11.58 29.52 5.16
CA TYR A 942 -10.68 28.54 4.55
C TYR A 942 -11.47 27.31 4.07
N TYR A 943 -11.07 26.78 2.92
CA TYR A 943 -11.65 25.62 2.26
C TYR A 943 -10.49 24.65 1.95
N PRO A 944 -10.31 23.57 2.74
CA PRO A 944 -9.36 22.53 2.39
C PRO A 944 -9.82 21.85 1.09
N LEU A 945 -8.88 21.53 0.20
CA LEU A 945 -9.20 20.74 -1.00
C LEU A 945 -9.64 19.32 -0.61
N GLY A 946 -8.98 18.74 0.40
CA GLY A 946 -9.39 17.48 0.99
C GLY A 946 -10.71 17.62 1.75
N GLY A 947 -11.76 16.97 1.25
CA GLY A 947 -13.10 17.01 1.85
C GLY A 947 -13.97 18.21 1.44
N MET A 948 -13.58 18.95 0.40
CA MET A 948 -14.41 19.98 -0.23
C MET A 948 -15.67 19.34 -0.82
N THR A 949 -16.84 19.95 -0.62
CA THR A 949 -18.07 19.47 -1.26
C THR A 949 -18.11 19.86 -2.74
N GLU A 950 -18.81 19.08 -3.58
CA GLU A 950 -18.99 19.40 -5.01
C GLU A 950 -19.53 20.81 -5.23
N ALA A 951 -20.48 21.25 -4.39
CA ALA A 951 -21.05 22.59 -4.45
C ALA A 951 -20.04 23.70 -4.10
N GLU A 952 -19.18 23.48 -3.09
CA GLU A 952 -18.09 24.42 -2.78
C GLU A 952 -17.05 24.46 -3.90
N GLN A 953 -16.73 23.30 -4.49
CA GLN A 953 -15.81 23.20 -5.61
C GLN A 953 -16.34 23.95 -6.84
N GLU A 954 -17.58 23.69 -7.25
CA GLU A 954 -18.23 24.36 -8.37
C GLU A 954 -18.30 25.89 -8.15
N GLN A 955 -18.60 26.33 -6.93
CA GLN A 955 -18.60 27.75 -6.59
C GLN A 955 -17.21 28.38 -6.75
N LEU A 956 -16.15 27.72 -6.26
CA LEU A 956 -14.77 28.23 -6.40
C LEU A 956 -14.28 28.20 -7.85
N ILE A 957 -14.75 27.26 -8.68
CA ILE A 957 -14.51 27.27 -10.13
C ILE A 957 -15.18 28.49 -10.77
N ASN A 958 -16.47 28.72 -10.45
CA ASN A 958 -17.24 29.83 -10.99
C ASN A 958 -16.70 31.21 -10.57
N ASP A 959 -16.09 31.30 -9.39
CA ASP A 959 -15.42 32.52 -8.92
C ASP A 959 -14.01 32.68 -9.49
N HIS A 960 -13.48 31.69 -10.23
CA HIS A 960 -12.08 31.61 -10.69
C HIS A 960 -11.04 31.58 -9.56
N PHE A 961 -11.40 30.96 -8.43
CA PHE A 961 -10.58 30.88 -7.22
C PHE A 961 -9.91 29.53 -7.02
N LEU A 962 -10.46 28.46 -7.61
CA LEU A 962 -9.90 27.11 -7.54
C LEU A 962 -8.62 27.00 -8.37
N PHE A 963 -7.62 26.31 -7.84
CA PHE A 963 -6.47 25.84 -8.60
C PHE A 963 -6.53 24.31 -8.75
N ASP A 964 -6.12 23.82 -9.93
CA ASP A 964 -6.24 22.41 -10.28
C ASP A 964 -5.03 21.58 -9.81
N LYS A 965 -5.21 20.25 -9.80
CA LYS A 965 -4.10 19.31 -9.63
C LYS A 965 -3.03 19.58 -10.70
N PRO A 966 -1.74 19.68 -10.34
CA PRO A 966 -0.69 19.81 -11.33
C PRO A 966 -0.69 18.62 -12.29
N VAL A 967 -1.00 18.87 -13.56
CA VAL A 967 -0.93 17.87 -14.65
C VAL A 967 0.21 18.15 -15.63
N SER A 968 0.80 19.35 -15.54
CA SER A 968 1.94 19.70 -16.38
C SER A 968 3.14 18.80 -16.07
N PRO A 969 3.80 18.24 -17.09
CA PRO A 969 5.07 17.53 -16.95
C PRO A 969 6.11 18.31 -16.12
N LEU A 970 6.16 19.65 -16.24
CA LEU A 970 7.09 20.48 -15.47
C LEU A 970 6.87 20.38 -13.96
N LEU A 971 5.62 20.51 -13.52
CA LEU A 971 5.26 20.51 -12.09
C LEU A 971 5.25 19.10 -11.50
N THR A 972 4.84 18.11 -12.29
CA THR A 972 4.84 16.70 -11.88
C THR A 972 6.25 16.15 -11.75
N SER A 973 7.16 16.44 -12.70
CA SER A 973 8.59 16.07 -12.60
C SER A 973 9.33 16.78 -11.46
N ALA A 974 8.85 17.96 -11.03
CA ALA A 974 9.35 18.64 -9.85
C ALA A 974 8.79 18.08 -8.51
N GLY A 975 7.91 17.08 -8.55
CA GLY A 975 7.34 16.47 -7.34
C GLY A 975 6.21 17.27 -6.68
N MET A 976 5.64 18.27 -7.36
CA MET A 976 4.65 19.20 -6.79
C MET A 976 3.23 18.61 -6.73
N ALA A 977 3.00 17.52 -7.48
CA ALA A 977 1.73 16.77 -7.49
C ALA A 977 1.63 15.67 -6.41
N ARG A 978 2.70 15.41 -5.64
CA ARG A 978 2.75 14.34 -4.63
C ARG A 978 1.66 14.51 -3.56
N ASP A 979 1.08 13.39 -3.13
CA ASP A 979 0.06 13.27 -2.08
C ASP A 979 -1.16 14.17 -2.30
N TRP A 980 -1.54 14.46 -3.55
CA TRP A 980 -2.65 15.36 -3.83
C TRP A 980 -4.00 14.78 -3.35
N PRO A 981 -4.90 15.55 -2.69
CA PRO A 981 -4.84 16.99 -2.39
C PRO A 981 -4.40 17.32 -0.95
N ASP A 982 -3.67 16.42 -0.27
CA ASP A 982 -3.36 16.52 1.17
C ASP A 982 -2.61 17.82 1.53
N GLY A 983 -3.09 18.54 2.55
CA GLY A 983 -2.49 19.79 3.02
C GLY A 983 -2.66 20.99 2.07
N ARG A 984 -3.55 20.92 1.07
CA ARG A 984 -3.83 22.03 0.13
C ARG A 984 -5.19 22.63 0.40
N GLY A 985 -5.32 23.93 0.14
CA GLY A 985 -6.61 24.61 0.23
C GLY A 985 -6.57 26.08 -0.16
N ILE A 986 -7.73 26.69 -0.04
CA ILE A 986 -7.99 28.06 -0.49
C ILE A 986 -8.64 28.83 0.65
N PHE A 987 -8.16 30.04 0.89
CA PHE A 987 -8.86 31.03 1.70
C PHE A 987 -9.31 32.19 0.82
N HIS A 988 -10.50 32.71 1.07
CA HIS A 988 -10.89 34.02 0.57
C HIS A 988 -11.67 34.81 1.63
N ASN A 989 -11.55 36.13 1.58
CA ASN A 989 -12.33 37.02 2.42
C ASN A 989 -13.81 37.07 2.00
N ASN A 990 -14.67 37.62 2.85
CA ASN A 990 -16.12 37.68 2.60
C ASN A 990 -16.48 38.43 1.31
N ASP A 991 -15.70 39.46 0.97
CA ASP A 991 -15.90 40.30 -0.22
C ASP A 991 -15.30 39.70 -1.49
N LYS A 992 -14.69 38.50 -1.40
CA LYS A 992 -14.09 37.78 -2.54
C LYS A 992 -13.05 38.61 -3.32
N ASN A 993 -12.32 39.48 -2.64
CA ASN A 993 -11.35 40.40 -3.22
C ASN A 993 -9.93 40.28 -2.61
N PHE A 994 -9.75 39.35 -1.66
CA PHE A 994 -8.47 38.93 -1.09
C PHE A 994 -8.47 37.41 -0.88
N LEU A 995 -7.45 36.72 -1.39
CA LEU A 995 -7.33 35.26 -1.39
C LEU A 995 -5.94 34.79 -1.01
N VAL A 996 -5.87 33.58 -0.47
CA VAL A 996 -4.60 32.87 -0.22
C VAL A 996 -4.75 31.42 -0.65
N TRP A 997 -3.95 30.98 -1.63
CA TRP A 997 -3.77 29.56 -1.92
C TRP A 997 -2.67 29.00 -1.04
N ILE A 998 -2.82 27.77 -0.57
CA ILE A 998 -1.89 27.08 0.33
C ILE A 998 -1.36 25.82 -0.35
N ASN A 999 -0.03 25.65 -0.35
CA ASN A 999 0.70 24.47 -0.85
C ASN A 999 0.45 24.11 -2.33
N GLU A 1000 0.31 25.12 -3.19
CA GLU A 1000 0.25 24.95 -4.65
C GLU A 1000 1.68 24.89 -5.23
N GLU A 1001 2.17 25.96 -5.85
CA GLU A 1001 3.55 26.03 -6.34
C GLU A 1001 4.56 26.43 -5.26
N ASP A 1002 4.10 27.28 -4.35
CA ASP A 1002 4.81 27.79 -3.18
C ASP A 1002 3.95 27.52 -1.93
N HIS A 1003 4.47 27.73 -0.71
CA HIS A 1003 3.65 27.52 0.50
C HIS A 1003 2.40 28.38 0.53
N THR A 1004 2.51 29.63 0.09
CA THR A 1004 1.36 30.52 -0.04
C THR A 1004 1.39 31.31 -1.33
N ARG A 1005 0.22 31.56 -1.90
CA ARG A 1005 0.02 32.54 -2.97
C ARG A 1005 -1.04 33.54 -2.54
N VAL A 1006 -0.60 34.73 -2.13
CA VAL A 1006 -1.45 35.81 -1.64
C VAL A 1006 -1.90 36.65 -2.82
N ILE A 1007 -3.21 36.90 -2.92
CA ILE A 1007 -3.85 37.53 -4.07
C ILE A 1007 -4.80 38.62 -3.57
N SER A 1008 -4.76 39.78 -4.21
CA SER A 1008 -5.77 40.83 -4.11
C SER A 1008 -6.30 41.13 -5.51
N MET A 1009 -7.61 41.24 -5.67
CA MET A 1009 -8.22 41.52 -6.98
C MET A 1009 -9.56 42.21 -6.84
N GLU A 1010 -9.96 42.98 -7.85
CA GLU A 1010 -11.31 43.51 -7.98
C GLU A 1010 -11.66 43.81 -9.44
N LYS A 1011 -12.95 44.02 -9.71
CA LYS A 1011 -13.42 44.52 -11.01
C LYS A 1011 -13.05 46.00 -11.16
N GLY A 1012 -12.76 46.42 -12.39
CA GLY A 1012 -12.33 47.77 -12.73
C GLY A 1012 -10.81 47.99 -12.58
N GLY A 1013 -10.42 49.24 -12.83
CA GLY A 1013 -9.03 49.67 -12.93
C GLY A 1013 -8.40 50.24 -11.66
N ASN A 1014 -9.01 50.10 -10.48
CA ASN A 1014 -8.48 50.68 -9.25
C ASN A 1014 -7.33 49.83 -8.66
N MET A 1015 -6.22 49.77 -9.39
CA MET A 1015 -5.00 49.08 -9.00
C MET A 1015 -4.46 49.59 -7.66
N LYS A 1016 -4.65 50.87 -7.35
CA LYS A 1016 -4.22 51.46 -6.07
C LYS A 1016 -4.91 50.80 -4.89
N ALA A 1017 -6.24 50.71 -4.90
CA ALA A 1017 -7.00 50.04 -3.84
C ALA A 1017 -6.68 48.54 -3.75
N VAL A 1018 -6.48 47.88 -4.89
CA VAL A 1018 -6.03 46.47 -4.94
C VAL A 1018 -4.68 46.30 -4.25
N PHE A 1019 -3.72 47.18 -4.54
CA PHE A 1019 -2.37 47.11 -3.98
C PHE A 1019 -2.33 47.52 -2.50
N GLU A 1020 -3.13 48.50 -2.08
CA GLU A 1020 -3.31 48.86 -0.67
C GLU A 1020 -3.82 47.67 0.14
N ARG A 1021 -4.89 47.00 -0.33
CA ARG A 1021 -5.44 45.79 0.29
C ARG A 1021 -4.44 44.63 0.28
N PHE A 1022 -3.69 44.47 -0.81
CA PHE A 1022 -2.63 43.47 -0.92
C PHE A 1022 -1.54 43.70 0.13
N CYS A 1023 -1.01 44.92 0.24
CA CYS A 1023 0.03 45.27 1.20
C CYS A 1023 -0.43 45.10 2.64
N ASP A 1024 -1.64 45.58 2.98
CA ASP A 1024 -2.23 45.40 4.32
C ASP A 1024 -2.44 43.92 4.66
N GLY A 1025 -3.03 43.16 3.72
CA GLY A 1025 -3.26 41.73 3.87
C GLY A 1025 -1.98 40.94 4.05
N LEU A 1026 -0.97 41.18 3.20
CA LEU A 1026 0.31 40.50 3.26
C LEU A 1026 1.06 40.78 4.56
N LYS A 1027 1.13 42.04 5.00
CA LYS A 1027 1.77 42.42 6.28
C LYS A 1027 1.06 41.80 7.48
N LYS A 1028 -0.27 41.74 7.46
CA LYS A 1028 -1.06 41.11 8.52
C LYS A 1028 -0.86 39.60 8.56
N VAL A 1029 -0.91 38.92 7.41
CA VAL A 1029 -0.61 37.49 7.30
C VAL A 1029 0.79 37.20 7.83
N GLU A 1030 1.80 37.95 7.39
CA GLU A 1030 3.17 37.79 7.88
C GLU A 1030 3.26 37.99 9.40
N THR A 1031 2.67 39.08 9.93
CA THR A 1031 2.65 39.34 11.38
C THR A 1031 2.00 38.20 12.16
N LEU A 1032 0.93 37.61 11.64
CA LEU A 1032 0.23 36.49 12.26
C LEU A 1032 1.00 35.17 12.16
N ILE A 1033 1.80 34.97 11.11
CA ILE A 1033 2.75 33.86 11.01
C ILE A 1033 3.91 34.04 12.01
N ARG A 1034 4.45 35.26 12.14
CA ARG A 1034 5.51 35.59 13.13
C ARG A 1034 5.06 35.37 14.57
N LYS A 1035 3.80 35.68 14.90
CA LYS A 1035 3.21 35.36 16.22
C LYS A 1035 3.17 33.86 16.52
N GLN A 1036 3.32 33.00 15.52
CA GLN A 1036 3.42 31.55 15.65
C GLN A 1036 4.88 31.05 15.65
N ASN A 1037 5.87 31.96 15.77
CA ASN A 1037 7.30 31.64 15.74
C ASN A 1037 7.78 31.04 14.40
N HIS A 1038 7.20 31.53 13.30
CA HIS A 1038 7.59 31.22 11.93
C HIS A 1038 7.85 32.52 11.17
N ASP A 1039 8.71 32.47 10.16
CA ASP A 1039 9.04 33.62 9.31
C ASP A 1039 8.94 33.24 7.84
N PHE A 1040 8.73 34.24 6.98
CA PHE A 1040 8.93 34.03 5.55
C PHE A 1040 10.42 33.84 5.22
N MET A 1041 10.72 32.99 4.24
CA MET A 1041 12.06 32.84 3.70
C MET A 1041 12.43 34.11 2.94
N TRP A 1042 13.46 34.80 3.40
CA TRP A 1042 13.93 36.07 2.85
C TRP A 1042 15.42 36.25 3.13
N ASN A 1043 16.15 36.79 2.15
CA ASN A 1043 17.52 37.28 2.33
C ASN A 1043 17.76 38.56 1.50
N GLU A 1044 18.87 39.26 1.80
CA GLU A 1044 19.18 40.56 1.19
C GLU A 1044 19.50 40.48 -0.31
N HIS A 1045 20.03 39.35 -0.77
CA HIS A 1045 20.41 39.15 -2.16
C HIS A 1045 19.19 38.86 -3.05
N LEU A 1046 18.42 37.83 -2.69
CA LEU A 1046 17.34 37.26 -3.50
C LEU A 1046 15.95 37.74 -3.11
N GLY A 1047 15.81 38.56 -2.06
CA GLY A 1047 14.50 38.93 -1.52
C GLY A 1047 13.77 37.71 -0.97
N TYR A 1048 12.48 37.59 -1.26
CA TYR A 1048 11.70 36.43 -0.85
C TYR A 1048 12.06 35.17 -1.65
N ILE A 1049 12.32 34.08 -0.94
CA ILE A 1049 12.72 32.80 -1.53
C ILE A 1049 11.48 31.98 -1.90
N LEU A 1050 11.45 31.47 -3.11
CA LEU A 1050 10.35 30.72 -3.69
C LEU A 1050 10.85 29.49 -4.45
N THR A 1051 9.93 28.58 -4.79
CA THR A 1051 10.24 27.30 -5.42
C THR A 1051 11.00 27.47 -6.74
N CYS A 1052 10.49 28.33 -7.62
CA CYS A 1052 11.09 28.59 -8.92
C CYS A 1052 11.99 29.84 -8.87
N PRO A 1053 13.24 29.77 -9.37
CA PRO A 1053 14.12 30.93 -9.47
C PRO A 1053 13.50 32.13 -10.19
N SER A 1054 12.57 31.93 -11.14
CA SER A 1054 11.89 33.05 -11.80
C SER A 1054 10.95 33.84 -10.89
N ASN A 1055 10.60 33.29 -9.73
CA ASN A 1055 9.67 33.90 -8.78
C ASN A 1055 10.40 34.64 -7.66
N LEU A 1056 11.74 34.61 -7.56
CA LEU A 1056 12.50 35.31 -6.52
C LEU A 1056 12.27 36.83 -6.50
N GLY A 1057 12.75 37.47 -5.42
CA GLY A 1057 12.63 38.91 -5.21
C GLY A 1057 11.30 39.25 -4.56
N THR A 1058 10.47 39.98 -5.28
CA THR A 1058 9.13 40.34 -4.83
C THR A 1058 8.16 39.17 -4.85
N GLY A 1059 8.39 38.19 -5.73
CA GLY A 1059 7.40 37.17 -6.13
C GLY A 1059 6.18 37.74 -6.85
N LEU A 1060 6.16 39.05 -7.12
CA LEU A 1060 4.96 39.78 -7.47
C LEU A 1060 4.62 39.64 -8.95
N ARG A 1061 3.33 39.45 -9.20
CA ARG A 1061 2.70 39.69 -10.49
C ARG A 1061 1.49 40.60 -10.26
N ALA A 1062 1.65 41.86 -10.62
CA ALA A 1062 0.57 42.83 -10.77
C ALA A 1062 0.18 42.92 -12.24
N GLY A 1063 -1.12 42.96 -12.51
CA GLY A 1063 -1.62 43.08 -13.86
C GLY A 1063 -3.09 43.44 -13.92
N VAL A 1064 -3.52 43.84 -15.11
CA VAL A 1064 -4.89 44.18 -15.42
C VAL A 1064 -5.39 43.40 -16.63
N HIS A 1065 -6.68 43.10 -16.65
CA HIS A 1065 -7.36 42.77 -17.90
C HIS A 1065 -7.72 44.06 -18.61
N VAL A 1066 -7.12 44.30 -19.78
CA VAL A 1066 -7.33 45.51 -20.58
C VAL A 1066 -7.72 45.14 -22.01
N LYS A 1067 -8.72 45.84 -22.54
CA LYS A 1067 -9.17 45.73 -23.94
C LYS A 1067 -8.28 46.58 -24.82
N LEU A 1068 -7.63 45.97 -25.80
CA LEU A 1068 -6.70 46.61 -26.73
C LEU A 1068 -6.90 46.09 -28.17
N PRO A 1069 -8.12 46.16 -28.75
CA PRO A 1069 -8.42 45.53 -30.02
C PRO A 1069 -7.55 46.04 -31.19
N LYS A 1070 -7.19 47.33 -31.23
CA LYS A 1070 -6.34 47.88 -32.29
C LYS A 1070 -4.86 47.62 -32.03
N MET A 1071 -4.39 47.92 -30.82
CA MET A 1071 -3.00 47.68 -30.39
C MET A 1071 -2.61 46.21 -30.55
N SER A 1072 -3.54 45.27 -30.30
CA SER A 1072 -3.28 43.84 -30.44
C SER A 1072 -2.89 43.38 -31.85
N THR A 1073 -3.28 44.16 -32.86
CA THR A 1073 -2.97 43.91 -34.28
C THR A 1073 -1.82 44.75 -34.80
N HIS A 1074 -1.29 45.66 -33.98
CA HIS A 1074 -0.22 46.56 -34.36
C HIS A 1074 1.15 45.86 -34.33
N GLU A 1075 1.94 46.00 -35.40
CA GLU A 1075 3.22 45.27 -35.59
C GLU A 1075 4.23 45.51 -34.46
N LYS A 1076 4.20 46.69 -33.84
CA LYS A 1076 5.14 47.09 -32.78
C LYS A 1076 4.71 46.67 -31.36
N PHE A 1077 3.55 46.02 -31.18
CA PHE A 1077 2.99 45.79 -29.84
C PHE A 1077 3.94 45.02 -28.91
N ASP A 1078 4.58 43.95 -29.39
CA ASP A 1078 5.53 43.18 -28.60
C ASP A 1078 6.77 44.00 -28.21
N SER A 1079 7.34 44.76 -29.15
CA SER A 1079 8.47 45.64 -28.87
C SER A 1079 8.14 46.76 -27.87
N ILE A 1080 6.91 47.28 -27.89
CA ILE A 1080 6.45 48.28 -26.92
C ILE A 1080 6.36 47.65 -25.53
N LEU A 1081 5.80 46.45 -25.40
CA LEU A 1081 5.74 45.73 -24.12
C LEU A 1081 7.13 45.42 -23.57
N GLU A 1082 8.05 44.98 -24.42
CA GLU A 1082 9.45 44.74 -24.04
C GLU A 1082 10.13 45.99 -23.48
N SER A 1083 9.99 47.13 -24.17
CA SER A 1083 10.51 48.43 -23.73
C SER A 1083 9.90 48.90 -22.41
N LEU A 1084 8.61 48.58 -22.19
CA LEU A 1084 7.90 48.89 -20.94
C LEU A 1084 8.18 47.90 -19.81
N ARG A 1085 8.94 46.82 -20.06
CA ARG A 1085 9.15 45.71 -19.11
C ARG A 1085 7.82 45.05 -18.68
N LEU A 1086 6.86 44.99 -19.61
CA LEU A 1086 5.57 44.35 -19.42
C LEU A 1086 5.46 43.08 -20.27
N GLN A 1087 4.51 42.21 -19.92
CA GLN A 1087 4.18 41.00 -20.68
C GLN A 1087 2.66 40.90 -20.87
N LYS A 1088 2.23 40.31 -21.99
CA LYS A 1088 0.82 40.01 -22.30
C LYS A 1088 0.52 38.52 -22.19
N ARG A 1089 -0.70 38.17 -21.75
CA ARG A 1089 -1.27 36.81 -21.81
C ARG A 1089 -2.75 36.86 -22.19
N GLY A 1090 -3.32 35.72 -22.58
CA GLY A 1090 -4.78 35.59 -22.78
C GLY A 1090 -5.56 35.67 -21.47
N THR A 1091 -6.88 35.64 -21.58
CA THR A 1091 -7.84 35.93 -20.50
C THR A 1091 -7.91 34.85 -19.41
N GLY A 1092 -7.40 33.64 -19.68
CA GLY A 1092 -7.37 32.52 -18.72
C GLY A 1092 -5.99 32.23 -18.12
N GLY A 1093 -4.96 33.05 -18.41
CA GLY A 1093 -3.60 32.88 -17.88
C GLY A 1093 -2.56 32.41 -18.91
N VAL A 1094 -1.52 31.71 -18.44
CA VAL A 1094 -0.41 31.20 -19.29
C VAL A 1094 -0.98 30.31 -20.39
N ASP A 1095 -0.56 30.55 -21.63
CA ASP A 1095 -0.94 29.77 -22.83
C ASP A 1095 -2.43 29.79 -23.22
N THR A 1096 -3.21 30.75 -22.72
CA THR A 1096 -4.59 30.98 -23.18
C THR A 1096 -4.65 32.02 -24.29
N ALA A 1097 -5.59 31.86 -25.23
CA ALA A 1097 -5.84 32.87 -26.26
C ALA A 1097 -6.49 34.12 -25.65
N SER A 1098 -6.22 35.29 -26.22
CA SER A 1098 -7.00 36.50 -25.92
C SER A 1098 -8.41 36.35 -26.49
N THR A 1099 -9.39 36.92 -25.80
CA THR A 1099 -10.79 36.98 -26.27
C THR A 1099 -11.10 38.44 -26.60
N ASP A 1100 -11.53 38.70 -27.84
CA ASP A 1100 -11.96 40.02 -28.31
C ASP A 1100 -10.94 41.16 -28.06
N GLY A 1101 -9.65 40.89 -28.23
CA GLY A 1101 -8.58 41.88 -28.00
C GLY A 1101 -8.33 42.20 -26.53
N THR A 1102 -8.81 41.39 -25.59
CA THR A 1102 -8.55 41.54 -24.15
C THR A 1102 -7.29 40.76 -23.73
N PHE A 1103 -6.39 41.40 -22.99
CA PHE A 1103 -5.14 40.79 -22.51
C PHE A 1103 -4.94 40.99 -21.00
N ASP A 1104 -4.31 40.02 -20.34
CA ASP A 1104 -3.66 40.20 -19.04
C ASP A 1104 -2.28 40.87 -19.28
N ILE A 1105 -2.21 42.18 -19.03
CA ILE A 1105 -0.98 42.96 -19.08
C ILE A 1105 -0.40 43.05 -17.67
N SER A 1106 0.83 42.56 -17.49
CA SER A 1106 1.47 42.46 -16.17
C SER A 1106 2.97 42.75 -16.22
N ASN A 1107 3.58 42.99 -15.07
CA ASN A 1107 5.03 43.16 -14.95
C ASN A 1107 5.80 41.91 -15.43
N LEU A 1108 6.92 42.14 -16.12
CA LEU A 1108 7.86 41.09 -16.54
C LEU A 1108 8.84 40.71 -15.41
N ASP A 1109 9.34 41.74 -14.71
CA ASP A 1109 10.36 41.64 -13.66
C ASP A 1109 9.81 41.23 -12.31
N ARG A 1110 10.68 40.64 -11.46
CA ARG A 1110 10.35 40.29 -10.07
C ARG A 1110 11.50 40.50 -9.10
N LEU A 1111 12.73 40.32 -9.58
CA LEU A 1111 13.97 40.52 -8.85
C LEU A 1111 14.65 41.83 -9.30
N GLY A 1112 15.38 42.49 -8.39
CA GLY A 1112 16.00 43.79 -8.64
C GLY A 1112 15.11 45.05 -8.56
N PHE A 1113 13.78 44.89 -8.48
CA PHE A 1113 12.82 45.99 -8.32
C PHE A 1113 11.91 45.75 -7.11
N SER A 1114 11.48 46.80 -6.44
CA SER A 1114 10.52 46.72 -5.33
C SER A 1114 9.08 46.52 -5.81
N GLU A 1115 8.19 46.08 -4.90
CA GLU A 1115 6.78 45.87 -5.22
C GLU A 1115 6.07 47.14 -5.71
N VAL A 1116 6.34 48.29 -5.08
CA VAL A 1116 5.81 49.59 -5.51
C VAL A 1116 6.28 49.94 -6.92
N GLU A 1117 7.57 49.76 -7.24
CA GLU A 1117 8.11 50.06 -8.57
C GLU A 1117 7.44 49.20 -9.66
N LEU A 1118 7.29 47.90 -9.41
CA LEU A 1118 6.65 46.99 -10.37
C LEU A 1118 5.17 47.32 -10.60
N VAL A 1119 4.43 47.70 -9.54
CA VAL A 1119 3.02 48.10 -9.69
C VAL A 1119 2.91 49.45 -10.40
N GLN A 1120 3.81 50.39 -10.10
CA GLN A 1120 3.84 51.68 -10.80
C GLN A 1120 4.11 51.50 -12.30
N GLN A 1121 5.06 50.64 -12.69
CA GLN A 1121 5.33 50.30 -14.09
C GLN A 1121 4.09 49.77 -14.82
N VAL A 1122 3.28 48.93 -14.15
CA VAL A 1122 2.02 48.44 -14.72
C VAL A 1122 1.01 49.56 -14.87
N ILE A 1123 0.84 50.43 -13.87
CA ILE A 1123 -0.09 51.57 -13.94
C ILE A 1123 0.29 52.49 -15.11
N ASP A 1124 1.56 52.88 -15.20
CA ASP A 1124 2.04 53.82 -16.22
C ASP A 1124 1.98 53.20 -17.63
N GLY A 1125 2.40 51.95 -17.77
CA GLY A 1125 2.36 51.25 -19.05
C GLY A 1125 0.94 50.97 -19.54
N VAL A 1126 0.01 50.64 -18.66
CA VAL A 1126 -1.41 50.46 -19.02
C VAL A 1126 -2.02 51.79 -19.47
N LYS A 1127 -1.74 52.91 -18.78
CA LYS A 1127 -2.20 54.23 -19.22
C LYS A 1127 -1.71 54.55 -20.63
N LEU A 1128 -0.41 54.34 -20.90
CA LEU A 1128 0.17 54.55 -22.21
C LEU A 1128 -0.47 53.66 -23.29
N LEU A 1129 -0.67 52.37 -23.01
CA LEU A 1129 -1.31 51.44 -23.94
C LEU A 1129 -2.76 51.82 -24.26
N VAL A 1130 -3.52 52.29 -23.25
CA VAL A 1130 -4.89 52.78 -23.45
C VAL A 1130 -4.91 54.08 -24.28
N ASP A 1131 -3.95 54.99 -24.06
CA ASP A 1131 -3.83 56.20 -24.88
C ASP A 1131 -3.48 55.87 -26.33
N MET A 1132 -2.56 54.94 -26.56
CA MET A 1132 -2.25 54.42 -27.90
C MET A 1132 -3.49 53.76 -28.55
N GLU A 1133 -4.23 52.93 -27.81
CA GLU A 1133 -5.45 52.30 -28.28
C GLU A 1133 -6.49 53.34 -28.71
N LYS A 1134 -6.72 54.36 -27.88
CA LYS A 1134 -7.65 55.46 -28.19
C LYS A 1134 -7.26 56.22 -29.46
N ARG A 1135 -5.96 56.44 -29.71
CA ARG A 1135 -5.46 57.05 -30.94
C ARG A 1135 -5.68 56.15 -32.15
N LEU A 1136 -5.32 54.87 -32.04
CA LEU A 1136 -5.55 53.90 -33.12
C LEU A 1136 -7.03 53.69 -33.44
N MET A 1137 -7.93 53.78 -32.44
CA MET A 1137 -9.38 53.75 -32.67
C MET A 1137 -9.90 54.96 -33.46
N LYS A 1138 -9.14 56.05 -33.51
CA LYS A 1138 -9.39 57.26 -34.33
C LYS A 1138 -8.57 57.29 -35.63
N ASP A 1139 -7.87 56.20 -35.94
CA ASP A 1139 -6.91 56.09 -37.06
C ASP A 1139 -5.75 57.11 -36.99
N GLU A 1140 -5.35 57.51 -35.78
CA GLU A 1140 -4.20 58.40 -35.53
C GLU A 1140 -2.90 57.61 -35.32
N ALA A 1141 -1.75 58.20 -35.69
CA ALA A 1141 -0.44 57.60 -35.48
C ALA A 1141 -0.03 57.61 -33.99
N ILE A 1142 0.75 56.60 -33.59
CA ILE A 1142 1.24 56.43 -32.21
C ILE A 1142 2.76 56.52 -32.09
N ASP A 1143 3.48 56.84 -33.18
CA ASP A 1143 4.95 56.80 -33.21
C ASP A 1143 5.61 57.74 -32.19
N ASP A 1144 4.97 58.85 -31.84
CA ASP A 1144 5.41 59.80 -30.80
C ASP A 1144 5.24 59.26 -29.37
N LEU A 1145 4.40 58.25 -29.18
CA LEU A 1145 4.13 57.62 -27.89
C LEU A 1145 5.04 56.40 -27.61
N ILE A 1146 5.79 55.92 -28.60
CA ILE A 1146 6.60 54.71 -28.46
C ILE A 1146 7.84 55.00 -27.60
N PRO A 1147 8.02 54.32 -26.45
CA PRO A 1147 9.19 54.53 -25.61
C PRO A 1147 10.49 54.15 -26.34
N GLY A 1148 11.48 55.05 -26.36
CA GLY A 1148 12.81 54.80 -26.94
C GLY A 1148 13.03 55.30 -28.37
N SER A 1149 12.03 55.92 -29.02
CA SER A 1149 12.21 56.62 -30.30
C SER A 1149 12.76 58.03 -30.10
N GLY A 1150 14.04 58.13 -29.72
CA GLY A 1150 14.77 59.40 -29.75
C GLY A 1150 15.10 59.80 -31.19
N GLY A 1151 14.31 60.69 -31.77
CA GLY A 1151 14.88 61.83 -32.47
C GLY A 1151 15.40 62.83 -31.44
N GLU A 1152 16.68 63.18 -31.54
CA GLU A 1152 17.44 64.25 -30.87
C GLU A 1152 16.82 64.97 -29.66
N GLN A 1153 17.43 64.79 -28.48
CA GLN A 1153 17.26 65.67 -27.32
C GLN A 1153 17.78 67.08 -27.64
N LYS A 1154 16.93 68.10 -27.49
CA LYS A 1154 17.39 69.50 -27.34
C LYS A 1154 17.78 69.80 -25.88
N PRO A 1155 18.79 70.65 -25.61
CA PRO A 1155 19.36 70.85 -24.28
C PRO A 1155 18.47 71.70 -23.34
N ALA A 1156 18.67 71.48 -22.05
CA ALA A 1156 17.89 71.97 -20.91
C ALA A 1156 18.03 73.46 -20.55
N GLU A 1157 18.17 74.37 -21.52
CA GLU A 1157 18.29 75.82 -21.23
C GLU A 1157 17.02 76.65 -21.56
N GLU A 1158 15.98 76.07 -22.17
CA GLU A 1158 14.75 76.83 -22.52
C GLU A 1158 13.59 76.70 -21.50
N GLN A 1159 13.67 75.82 -20.49
CA GLN A 1159 12.58 75.66 -19.50
C GLN A 1159 12.67 76.59 -18.27
N GLN A 1160 13.74 77.38 -18.12
CA GLN A 1160 13.86 78.38 -17.04
C GLN A 1160 13.36 79.78 -17.43
N GLN A 1161 12.85 80.00 -18.65
CA GLN A 1161 12.36 81.32 -19.09
C GLN A 1161 10.83 81.47 -19.16
N GLU A 1162 10.03 80.40 -19.09
CA GLU A 1162 8.55 80.52 -19.13
C GLU A 1162 7.89 80.61 -17.74
N GLU A 1163 8.58 80.21 -16.66
CA GLU A 1163 8.07 80.36 -15.28
C GLU A 1163 8.29 81.75 -14.67
N GLN A 1164 8.92 82.69 -15.40
CA GLN A 1164 8.96 84.12 -15.06
C GLN A 1164 7.98 84.98 -15.88
N ALA A 1165 7.12 84.38 -16.71
CA ALA A 1165 6.14 85.09 -17.54
C ALA A 1165 4.67 84.73 -17.26
N ALA A 1166 4.39 84.08 -16.12
CA ALA A 1166 3.02 83.87 -15.63
C ALA A 1166 2.92 84.11 -14.11
N GLU A 1167 3.27 85.33 -13.72
CA GLU A 1167 2.49 86.11 -12.74
C GLU A 1167 1.28 86.74 -13.44
#